data_AF-A0A8C3V8A7-F1
#
_entry.id   AF-A0A8C3V8A7-F1
#
_cell.length_a   1.000
_cell.length_b   1.000
_cell.length_c   1.000
_cell.angle_alpha   90.00
_cell.angle_beta   90.00
_cell.angle_gamma   90.00
#
_symmetry.space_group_name_H-M   'P 1'
#
loop_
_entity.id
_entity.type
_entity.pdbx_description
1 polymer ?
#
loop_
_entity_poly.entity_id
_entity_poly.type
_entity_poly.pdbx_seq_one_letter_code
_entity_poly.pdbx_strand_id
1 'polypeptide(L)'
;MEELGKNFRDKNFGEERWENIWDERWEKFWDHNFGEERWKKFWDERLENFWDERLENGRWGRTFGTRILGKRGGENIWDERLENFREERRTFGNRAASYTDSSDDETSPRDKQQKNSKGSSDFCVKNIKQAEFGRREIEIAEQEMPALMALRKRAQGEKPLAGAKIVGCTHITAQTAVLMETLGALGAQCRWAACNIYSTLNEVAAALAESGFPVFAWKGESEDDFWWCIDRCVNVEGWQPNMILDDGGDLTHWIYKKYPNMFKKIKGIVEESVTGVHRLYQLSKAGKLCVPAMNVNDSVTKQKFDNLYCCRESILDGLKRTTDMMFGGKQVVVCGYGEVGKGCCAALKAMGSIVYVTEIDPICALQACMDGFRLVKLNEVIRQVDIVITCTGNKNVVTREHLDRMKNSCIVCNMGHSNTEIDVASLRTPELTWERVRSQVDHVIWPDGKRIVLLAEGRLLNLSCSTVPTFVLSITATTQALALIELYNAPEGRYKQDVYLLPKKMDEYVASLHLPTFDAHLTELTDEQAKYLGLNKNGPFKPNYYRCPQPVILVLPTLCSHLSAPQPLLPSWCHPASAAILVSPSLCSWCSPTSAAILVSPSLCCHPGVTQPLLPCWCPPACAPGAPQPLLPSWCHPASAPGAPQPLLLVPSQPLLPSQYPFSLCSWCSPACAPIPVSS
;
A
#
# COMPACT_ATOMS: atom_id res chain seq x y z
N MET A 1 -35.30 2.62 -38.59
CA MET A 1 -34.11 2.33 -37.77
C MET A 1 -33.60 3.58 -37.08
N GLU A 2 -33.14 4.60 -37.81
CA GLU A 2 -32.47 5.77 -37.21
C GLU A 2 -33.35 6.58 -36.22
N GLU A 3 -34.66 6.71 -36.46
CA GLU A 3 -35.56 7.39 -35.51
C GLU A 3 -35.79 6.63 -34.20
N LEU A 4 -35.75 5.29 -34.23
CA LEU A 4 -35.75 4.47 -33.01
C LEU A 4 -34.45 4.64 -32.21
N GLY A 5 -33.36 5.07 -32.85
CA GLY A 5 -32.10 5.44 -32.20
C GLY A 5 -32.15 6.79 -31.48
N LYS A 6 -33.09 7.69 -31.82
CA LYS A 6 -33.26 8.97 -31.12
C LYS A 6 -34.03 8.80 -29.81
N ASN A 7 -35.21 8.16 -29.86
CA ASN A 7 -36.09 7.99 -28.70
C ASN A 7 -35.53 7.10 -27.57
N PHE A 8 -34.35 6.49 -27.75
CA PHE A 8 -33.65 5.74 -26.72
C PHE A 8 -32.56 6.52 -25.95
N ARG A 9 -32.23 7.76 -26.36
CA ARG A 9 -31.30 8.62 -25.60
C ARG A 9 -31.96 9.27 -24.40
N ASP A 10 -33.20 9.75 -24.52
CA ASP A 10 -33.84 10.65 -23.54
C ASP A 10 -34.32 9.97 -22.23
N LYS A 11 -33.98 8.69 -21.98
CA LYS A 11 -34.53 7.92 -20.84
C LYS A 11 -33.55 7.05 -20.04
N ASN A 12 -32.24 7.28 -20.17
CA ASN A 12 -31.24 6.71 -19.25
C ASN A 12 -30.51 7.81 -18.45
N PHE A 13 -30.18 7.52 -17.19
CA PHE A 13 -29.65 8.50 -16.24
C PHE A 13 -28.17 8.84 -16.51
N GLY A 14 -27.88 10.12 -16.77
CA GLY A 14 -26.73 10.80 -16.15
C GLY A 14 -25.40 10.92 -16.91
N GLU A 15 -25.31 10.58 -18.19
CA GLU A 15 -24.02 10.67 -18.92
C GLU A 15 -23.63 12.09 -19.39
N GLU A 16 -24.58 13.01 -19.62
CA GLU A 16 -24.34 14.38 -20.14
C GLU A 16 -23.73 15.38 -19.12
N ARG A 17 -23.06 14.93 -18.06
CA ARG A 17 -22.49 15.82 -17.02
C ARG A 17 -20.99 16.04 -17.10
N TRP A 18 -20.33 15.60 -18.19
CA TRP A 18 -18.87 15.44 -18.25
C TRP A 18 -18.20 16.01 -19.51
N GLU A 19 -18.81 17.01 -20.17
CA GLU A 19 -18.15 17.72 -21.27
C GLU A 19 -17.26 18.88 -20.76
N ASN A 20 -16.02 18.94 -21.28
CA ASN A 20 -15.11 20.10 -21.35
C ASN A 20 -15.15 21.10 -20.18
N ILE A 21 -14.61 20.72 -19.02
CA ILE A 21 -14.37 21.64 -17.87
C ILE A 21 -12.87 21.91 -17.69
N TRP A 22 -12.23 22.45 -18.73
CA TRP A 22 -10.96 23.16 -18.63
C TRP A 22 -11.18 24.58 -19.14
N ASP A 23 -10.73 25.58 -18.36
CA ASP A 23 -10.99 27.00 -18.59
C ASP A 23 -9.79 27.61 -19.32
N GLU A 24 -9.97 28.59 -20.21
CA GLU A 24 -8.85 29.42 -20.72
C GLU A 24 -8.03 30.02 -19.57
N ARG A 25 -8.67 30.32 -18.45
CA ARG A 25 -8.02 30.81 -17.22
C ARG A 25 -7.09 29.76 -16.62
N TRP A 26 -7.41 28.48 -16.78
CA TRP A 26 -6.56 27.35 -16.38
C TRP A 26 -5.47 27.03 -17.42
N GLU A 27 -5.67 27.26 -18.73
CA GLU A 27 -4.53 27.27 -19.68
C GLU A 27 -3.58 28.45 -19.40
N LYS A 28 -4.11 29.65 -19.15
CA LYS A 28 -3.30 30.83 -18.80
C LYS A 28 -2.56 30.65 -17.47
N PHE A 29 -3.19 30.05 -16.45
CA PHE A 29 -2.50 29.67 -15.21
C PHE A 29 -1.49 28.55 -15.42
N TRP A 30 -1.80 27.56 -16.27
CA TRP A 30 -0.88 26.49 -16.66
C TRP A 30 0.36 27.04 -17.35
N ASP A 31 0.22 27.88 -18.38
CA ASP A 31 1.37 28.41 -19.11
C ASP A 31 2.18 29.41 -18.28
N HIS A 32 1.53 30.24 -17.46
CA HIS A 32 2.21 31.23 -16.59
C HIS A 32 3.07 30.57 -15.50
N ASN A 33 2.60 29.47 -14.90
CA ASN A 33 3.23 28.84 -13.74
C ASN A 33 3.86 27.45 -14.00
N PHE A 34 3.52 26.79 -15.11
CA PHE A 34 3.85 25.39 -15.41
C PHE A 34 4.23 25.12 -16.89
N GLY A 35 4.22 26.14 -17.76
CA GLY A 35 4.40 26.01 -19.21
C GLY A 35 5.80 25.61 -19.73
N GLU A 36 5.84 25.17 -20.98
CA GLU A 36 7.02 24.57 -21.64
C GLU A 36 8.31 25.39 -21.54
N GLU A 37 8.28 26.70 -21.80
CA GLU A 37 9.50 27.53 -21.82
C GLU A 37 10.21 27.52 -20.45
N ARG A 38 9.43 27.47 -19.36
CA ARG A 38 9.96 27.40 -17.99
C ARG A 38 10.40 25.98 -17.62
N TRP A 39 9.84 24.96 -18.27
CA TRP A 39 10.25 23.56 -18.18
C TRP A 39 11.60 23.33 -18.87
N LYS A 40 11.81 23.91 -20.06
CA LYS A 40 13.09 23.94 -20.77
C LYS A 40 14.14 24.72 -19.95
N LYS A 41 13.81 25.93 -19.49
CA LYS A 41 14.72 26.72 -18.64
C LYS A 41 15.15 26.01 -17.35
N PHE A 42 14.25 25.25 -16.72
CA PHE A 42 14.59 24.42 -15.56
C PHE A 42 15.57 23.28 -15.89
N TRP A 43 15.52 22.72 -17.11
CA TRP A 43 16.49 21.74 -17.58
C TRP A 43 17.82 22.37 -18.00
N ASP A 44 17.80 23.52 -18.67
CA ASP A 44 19.00 24.27 -19.04
C ASP A 44 19.77 24.72 -17.78
N GLU A 45 19.09 25.38 -16.84
CA GLU A 45 19.64 25.77 -15.53
C GLU A 45 20.16 24.55 -14.75
N ARG A 46 19.47 23.40 -14.81
CA ARG A 46 19.91 22.18 -14.10
C ARG A 46 21.06 21.46 -14.80
N LEU A 47 21.19 21.54 -16.11
CA LEU A 47 22.35 21.06 -16.86
C LEU A 47 23.58 21.91 -16.56
N GLU A 48 23.47 23.24 -16.59
CA GLU A 48 24.56 24.16 -16.24
C GLU A 48 25.05 23.92 -14.80
N ASN A 49 24.14 23.91 -13.82
CA ASN A 49 24.51 23.62 -12.42
C ASN A 49 25.10 22.21 -12.23
N PHE A 50 24.63 21.18 -12.97
CA PHE A 50 25.19 19.83 -12.90
C PHE A 50 26.61 19.71 -13.49
N TRP A 51 26.94 20.56 -14.48
CA TRP A 51 28.32 20.67 -14.99
C TRP A 51 29.21 21.45 -14.03
N ASP A 52 28.73 22.58 -13.47
CA ASP A 52 29.50 23.39 -12.52
C ASP A 52 29.76 22.64 -11.20
N GLU A 53 28.76 21.97 -10.61
CA GLU A 53 28.96 21.12 -9.42
C GLU A 53 30.01 20.03 -9.68
N ARG A 54 30.12 19.50 -10.90
CA ARG A 54 31.15 18.51 -11.28
C ARG A 54 32.52 19.12 -11.59
N LEU A 55 32.58 20.37 -12.02
CA LEU A 55 33.84 21.10 -12.23
C LEU A 55 34.43 21.54 -10.89
N GLU A 56 33.62 22.04 -9.95
CA GLU A 56 34.08 22.41 -8.59
C GLU A 56 34.48 21.18 -7.77
N ASN A 57 33.70 20.08 -7.82
CA ASN A 57 34.07 18.81 -7.17
C ASN A 57 35.15 18.01 -7.92
N GLY A 58 35.74 18.57 -8.97
CA GLY A 58 36.73 17.94 -9.86
C GLY A 58 38.13 17.69 -9.25
N ARG A 59 38.24 17.21 -8.00
CA ARG A 59 39.52 16.97 -7.31
C ARG A 59 39.65 15.61 -6.59
N TRP A 60 39.21 14.53 -7.24
CA TRP A 60 39.61 13.17 -6.86
C TRP A 60 40.40 12.47 -7.98
N GLY A 61 41.71 12.70 -8.01
CA GLY A 61 42.61 12.07 -8.96
C GLY A 61 44.09 12.28 -8.63
N ARG A 62 44.76 11.20 -8.18
CA ARG A 62 46.20 11.09 -7.85
C ARG A 62 46.70 11.91 -6.64
N THR A 63 46.78 11.26 -5.47
CA THR A 63 48.04 11.08 -4.69
C THR A 63 47.83 10.11 -3.52
N PHE A 64 48.19 8.84 -3.71
CA PHE A 64 48.58 7.97 -2.59
C PHE A 64 49.75 7.10 -3.05
N GLY A 65 50.97 7.58 -2.80
CA GLY A 65 52.21 6.96 -3.23
C GLY A 65 53.42 7.63 -2.60
N THR A 66 54.31 6.82 -2.04
CA THR A 66 55.67 7.18 -1.57
C THR A 66 55.82 8.43 -0.68
N ARG A 67 55.78 8.22 0.65
CA ARG A 67 56.97 8.44 1.51
C ARG A 67 56.73 8.02 2.97
N ILE A 68 57.39 6.94 3.40
CA ILE A 68 57.77 6.70 4.79
C ILE A 68 59.28 6.46 4.79
N LEU A 69 60.07 7.35 5.39
CA LEU A 69 61.52 7.20 5.53
C LEU A 69 62.07 7.83 6.82
N GLY A 70 61.91 7.08 7.93
CA GLY A 70 62.97 6.90 8.92
C GLY A 70 63.17 7.93 10.06
N LYS A 71 63.45 7.36 11.25
CA LYS A 71 64.10 7.95 12.44
C LYS A 71 63.27 8.94 13.29
N ARG A 72 63.42 8.98 14.63
CA ARG A 72 63.85 7.96 15.64
C ARG A 72 63.53 8.53 17.05
N GLY A 73 63.11 7.67 17.98
CA GLY A 73 62.80 8.05 19.37
C GLY A 73 61.42 8.73 19.51
N GLY A 74 60.77 8.70 20.67
CA GLY A 74 61.11 7.98 21.90
C GLY A 74 60.05 8.22 22.98
N GLU A 75 59.83 7.23 23.84
CA GLU A 75 59.07 7.29 25.11
C GLU A 75 57.55 7.59 25.04
N ASN A 76 56.78 6.61 25.53
CA ASN A 76 55.61 6.77 26.41
C ASN A 76 54.49 7.77 26.03
N ILE A 77 53.72 7.48 24.97
CA ILE A 77 52.35 8.03 24.78
C ILE A 77 51.38 6.89 24.46
N TRP A 78 51.15 6.00 25.43
CA TRP A 78 50.23 4.86 25.32
C TRP A 78 49.26 4.68 26.49
N ASP A 79 49.58 5.14 27.70
CA ASP A 79 48.69 5.01 28.87
C ASP A 79 47.59 6.08 28.92
N GLU A 80 47.91 7.37 28.70
CA GLU A 80 46.91 8.46 28.67
C GLU A 80 45.78 8.23 27.64
N ARG A 81 46.07 7.50 26.55
CA ARG A 81 45.06 7.13 25.55
C ARG A 81 44.14 5.99 25.99
N LEU A 82 44.55 5.15 26.94
CA LEU A 82 43.73 4.03 27.43
C LEU A 82 42.77 4.43 28.54
N GLU A 83 43.05 5.50 29.28
CA GLU A 83 42.10 6.05 30.27
C GLU A 83 41.02 6.91 29.61
N ASN A 84 41.37 7.78 28.65
CA ASN A 84 40.39 8.51 27.84
C ASN A 84 39.39 7.56 27.13
N PHE A 85 39.87 6.46 26.51
CA PHE A 85 39.00 5.44 25.90
C PHE A 85 38.14 4.63 26.90
N ARG A 86 38.47 4.65 28.21
CA ARG A 86 37.64 4.08 29.27
C ARG A 86 36.59 5.06 29.79
N GLU A 87 36.91 6.36 29.78
CA GLU A 87 35.99 7.41 30.23
C GLU A 87 34.94 7.74 29.14
N GLU A 88 35.33 7.79 27.87
CA GLU A 88 34.38 7.85 26.73
C GLU A 88 33.44 6.64 26.70
N ARG A 89 33.92 5.43 27.06
CA ARG A 89 33.05 4.25 27.19
C ARG A 89 32.09 4.32 28.38
N ARG A 90 32.41 5.08 29.43
CA ARG A 90 31.48 5.34 30.55
C ARG A 90 30.40 6.36 30.19
N THR A 91 30.70 7.33 29.33
CA THR A 91 29.71 8.34 28.88
C THR A 91 28.84 7.85 27.71
N PHE A 92 29.38 7.08 26.77
CA PHE A 92 28.57 6.44 25.70
C PHE A 92 27.80 5.20 26.16
N GLY A 93 28.26 4.50 27.21
CA GLY A 93 27.64 3.27 27.70
C GLY A 93 26.17 3.37 28.12
N ASN A 94 25.70 4.58 28.48
CA ASN A 94 24.31 4.85 28.89
C ASN A 94 23.46 5.53 27.78
N ARG A 95 23.89 5.52 26.52
CA ARG A 95 23.07 5.95 25.36
C ARG A 95 22.84 4.86 24.31
N ALA A 96 23.00 3.60 24.69
CA ALA A 96 22.29 2.52 24.00
C ALA A 96 20.78 2.72 24.21
N ALA A 97 20.06 3.11 23.16
CA ALA A 97 18.66 3.51 23.27
C ALA A 97 17.75 2.29 23.51
N SER A 98 17.48 2.00 24.78
CA SER A 98 16.36 1.15 25.18
C SER A 98 15.05 1.86 24.82
N TYR A 99 14.54 1.59 23.61
CA TYR A 99 13.19 1.98 23.19
C TYR A 99 12.13 1.13 23.89
N THR A 100 12.13 1.22 25.22
CA THR A 100 11.10 0.74 26.12
C THR A 100 10.24 1.94 26.51
N ASP A 101 8.92 1.79 26.33
CA ASP A 101 7.93 2.81 26.62
C ASP A 101 8.11 3.39 28.04
N SER A 102 8.24 4.72 28.14
CA SER A 102 8.48 5.39 29.41
C SER A 102 7.13 5.56 30.12
N SER A 103 6.84 4.64 31.04
CA SER A 103 5.56 4.42 31.75
C SER A 103 4.95 5.62 32.50
N ASP A 104 5.61 6.76 32.50
CA ASP A 104 5.49 7.77 33.55
C ASP A 104 4.64 8.96 33.10
N ASP A 105 3.53 8.69 32.39
CA ASP A 105 2.67 9.74 31.88
C ASP A 105 1.19 9.33 31.71
N GLU A 106 0.62 8.74 32.76
CA GLU A 106 -0.79 8.36 32.98
C GLU A 106 -1.79 9.54 32.84
N THR A 107 -1.35 10.78 33.00
CA THR A 107 -2.21 11.96 32.87
C THR A 107 -2.48 12.30 31.40
N SER A 108 -3.72 12.67 31.06
CA SER A 108 -4.09 12.98 29.67
C SER A 108 -3.31 14.20 29.15
N PRO A 109 -2.94 14.25 27.86
CA PRO A 109 -2.40 15.45 27.23
C PRO A 109 -3.30 16.68 27.36
N ARG A 110 -4.60 16.49 27.61
CA ARG A 110 -5.60 17.54 27.89
C ARG A 110 -5.35 18.29 29.19
N ASP A 111 -4.89 17.59 30.21
CA ASP A 111 -4.65 18.15 31.55
C ASP A 111 -3.31 18.90 31.63
N LYS A 112 -2.51 18.82 30.57
CA LYS A 112 -1.14 19.35 30.48
C LYS A 112 -1.10 20.63 29.66
N GLN A 113 -1.02 21.76 30.37
CA GLN A 113 -0.80 23.05 29.74
C GLN A 113 0.62 23.17 29.16
N GLN A 114 0.76 22.81 27.87
CA GLN A 114 2.00 22.86 27.12
C GLN A 114 2.14 24.18 26.34
N LYS A 115 3.37 24.55 25.99
CA LYS A 115 3.71 25.66 25.09
C LYS A 115 4.87 25.28 24.18
N ASN A 116 4.87 25.80 22.96
CA ASN A 116 6.02 25.74 22.06
C ASN A 116 7.05 26.85 22.36
N SER A 117 8.21 26.85 21.71
CA SER A 117 9.25 27.89 21.90
C SER A 117 8.75 29.32 21.62
N LYS A 118 7.74 29.44 20.75
CA LYS A 118 7.07 30.70 20.38
C LYS A 118 6.01 31.15 21.40
N GLY A 119 5.81 30.39 22.48
CA GLY A 119 4.90 30.71 23.58
C GLY A 119 3.42 30.41 23.32
N SER A 120 3.06 29.86 22.16
CA SER A 120 1.69 29.45 21.83
C SER A 120 1.30 28.17 22.57
N SER A 121 0.01 28.04 22.90
CA SER A 121 -0.61 26.86 23.51
C SER A 121 -1.86 26.38 22.74
N ASP A 122 -2.00 26.76 21.46
CA ASP A 122 -3.12 26.36 20.59
C ASP A 122 -2.85 24.99 19.95
N PHE A 123 -2.59 23.97 20.77
CA PHE A 123 -2.36 22.58 20.37
C PHE A 123 -2.59 21.62 21.56
N CYS A 124 -2.73 20.33 21.30
CA CYS A 124 -2.73 19.27 22.31
C CYS A 124 -2.07 18.00 21.75
N VAL A 125 -0.89 17.66 22.26
CA VAL A 125 -0.04 16.55 21.79
C VAL A 125 0.60 15.84 22.98
N LYS A 126 1.02 14.56 22.85
CA LYS A 126 1.51 13.77 24.01
C LYS A 126 2.67 14.44 24.75
N ASN A 127 3.69 14.94 24.03
CA ASN A 127 4.84 15.61 24.64
C ASN A 127 5.57 16.52 23.62
N ILE A 128 5.42 17.84 23.76
CA ILE A 128 6.06 18.85 22.88
C ILE A 128 7.59 18.72 22.81
N LYS A 129 8.25 18.16 23.84
CA LYS A 129 9.71 17.99 23.88
C LYS A 129 10.25 16.98 22.84
N GLN A 130 9.39 16.20 22.18
CA GLN A 130 9.78 15.28 21.12
C GLN A 130 9.92 15.95 19.74
N ALA A 131 9.65 17.26 19.62
CA ALA A 131 9.66 18.00 18.35
C ALA A 131 10.98 17.89 17.55
N GLU A 132 12.14 17.85 18.22
CA GLU A 132 13.44 17.71 17.55
C GLU A 132 13.66 16.31 16.93
N PHE A 133 13.00 15.28 17.46
CA PHE A 133 13.01 13.94 16.87
C PHE A 133 12.02 13.87 15.70
N GLY A 134 10.79 14.34 15.88
CA GLY A 134 9.80 14.39 14.80
C GLY A 134 10.20 15.28 13.62
N ARG A 135 10.98 16.35 13.86
CA ARG A 135 11.53 17.19 12.78
C ARG A 135 12.46 16.40 11.87
N ARG A 136 13.29 15.50 12.41
CA ARG A 136 14.17 14.62 11.63
C ARG A 136 13.37 13.57 10.84
N GLU A 137 12.30 13.03 11.41
CA GLU A 137 11.37 12.14 10.67
C GLU A 137 10.69 12.88 9.50
N ILE A 138 10.32 14.15 9.68
CA ILE A 138 9.80 15.01 8.60
C ILE A 138 10.88 15.25 7.53
N GLU A 139 12.10 15.63 7.91
CA GLU A 139 13.23 15.87 6.99
C GLU A 139 13.63 14.63 6.18
N ILE A 140 13.48 13.43 6.75
CA ILE A 140 13.61 12.16 6.03
C ILE A 140 12.45 11.97 5.05
N ALA A 141 11.22 12.26 5.46
CA ALA A 141 10.05 12.15 4.58
C ALA A 141 10.11 13.13 3.39
N GLU A 142 10.62 14.35 3.56
CA GLU A 142 10.73 15.36 2.49
C GLU A 142 11.57 14.88 1.30
N GLN A 143 12.62 14.10 1.55
CA GLN A 143 13.50 13.53 0.52
C GLN A 143 12.75 12.56 -0.41
N GLU A 144 11.78 11.83 0.14
CA GLU A 144 10.93 10.86 -0.56
C GLU A 144 9.57 11.45 -1.00
N MET A 145 9.36 12.77 -0.86
CA MET A 145 8.13 13.47 -1.28
C MET A 145 8.39 14.55 -2.35
N PRO A 146 8.98 14.17 -3.51
CA PRO A 146 9.54 15.10 -4.50
C PRO A 146 8.50 16.07 -5.09
N ALA A 147 7.25 15.61 -5.28
CA ALA A 147 6.19 16.41 -5.87
C ALA A 147 5.70 17.52 -4.92
N LEU A 148 5.60 17.23 -3.60
CA LEU A 148 5.30 18.25 -2.60
C LEU A 148 6.45 19.28 -2.52
N MET A 149 7.71 18.83 -2.59
CA MET A 149 8.86 19.75 -2.65
C MET A 149 8.83 20.64 -3.91
N ALA A 150 8.44 20.09 -5.06
CA ALA A 150 8.25 20.87 -6.29
C ALA A 150 7.12 21.90 -6.15
N LEU A 151 6.00 21.56 -5.48
CA LEU A 151 4.94 22.52 -5.16
C LEU A 151 5.43 23.61 -4.19
N ARG A 152 6.19 23.27 -3.14
CA ARG A 152 6.81 24.25 -2.22
C ARG A 152 7.74 25.22 -2.95
N LYS A 153 8.59 24.73 -3.86
CA LYS A 153 9.49 25.58 -4.66
C LYS A 153 8.72 26.53 -5.57
N ARG A 154 7.66 26.06 -6.24
CA ARG A 154 6.78 26.90 -7.08
C ARG A 154 5.99 27.92 -6.24
N ALA A 155 5.59 27.54 -5.03
CA ALA A 155 4.91 28.43 -4.07
C ALA A 155 5.78 29.60 -3.54
N GLN A 156 7.04 29.74 -3.97
CA GLN A 156 7.84 30.93 -3.70
C GLN A 156 7.38 32.14 -4.55
N GLY A 157 6.79 31.91 -5.72
CA GLY A 157 6.24 32.98 -6.58
C GLY A 157 4.76 33.27 -6.32
N GLU A 158 3.94 32.25 -6.08
CA GLU A 158 2.49 32.39 -5.88
C GLU A 158 1.99 31.68 -4.61
N LYS A 159 0.86 32.14 -4.06
CA LYS A 159 0.18 31.53 -2.90
C LYS A 159 -1.25 31.10 -3.29
N PRO A 160 -1.43 29.99 -4.01
CA PRO A 160 -2.74 29.58 -4.53
C PRO A 160 -3.74 29.13 -3.45
N LEU A 161 -3.33 29.00 -2.18
CA LEU A 161 -4.21 28.77 -1.04
C LEU A 161 -4.27 29.95 -0.07
N ALA A 162 -3.86 31.15 -0.50
CA ALA A 162 -3.93 32.36 0.33
C ALA A 162 -5.36 32.62 0.85
N GLY A 163 -5.54 32.58 2.17
CA GLY A 163 -6.85 32.75 2.81
C GLY A 163 -7.70 31.46 2.87
N ALA A 164 -7.17 30.32 2.43
CA ALA A 164 -7.75 29.02 2.75
C ALA A 164 -7.59 28.76 4.26
N LYS A 165 -8.67 28.28 4.88
CA LYS A 165 -8.75 27.87 6.28
C LYS A 165 -9.14 26.40 6.28
N ILE A 166 -8.12 25.56 6.17
CA ILE A 166 -8.24 24.11 6.02
C ILE A 166 -8.32 23.51 7.42
N VAL A 167 -9.36 22.74 7.67
CA VAL A 167 -9.38 21.77 8.77
C VAL A 167 -9.15 20.37 8.20
N GLY A 168 -8.17 19.68 8.77
CA GLY A 168 -7.75 18.35 8.35
C GLY A 168 -8.06 17.29 9.40
N CYS A 169 -8.49 16.11 8.96
CA CYS A 169 -8.65 14.91 9.77
C CYS A 169 -8.08 13.72 8.97
N THR A 170 -6.82 13.38 9.22
CA THR A 170 -6.09 12.30 8.53
C THR A 170 -5.10 11.65 9.50
N HIS A 171 -4.42 10.57 9.09
CA HIS A 171 -3.37 9.97 9.91
C HIS A 171 -2.21 10.95 10.14
N ILE A 172 -1.86 11.26 11.40
CA ILE A 172 -0.77 12.21 11.68
C ILE A 172 0.59 11.49 11.69
N THR A 173 1.16 11.39 10.49
CA THR A 173 2.47 10.82 10.19
C THR A 173 3.43 11.88 9.66
N ALA A 174 4.71 11.54 9.48
CA ALA A 174 5.71 12.43 8.87
C ALA A 174 5.26 12.94 7.49
N GLN A 175 4.61 12.08 6.69
CA GLN A 175 4.11 12.42 5.36
C GLN A 175 2.95 13.43 5.41
N THR A 176 2.03 13.28 6.37
CA THR A 176 0.98 14.28 6.63
C THR A 176 1.56 15.60 7.11
N ALA A 177 2.63 15.59 7.91
CA ALA A 177 3.32 16.81 8.29
C ALA A 177 3.97 17.53 7.10
N VAL A 178 4.60 16.78 6.17
CA VAL A 178 5.12 17.34 4.92
C VAL A 178 4.00 17.95 4.07
N LEU A 179 2.81 17.32 4.02
CA LEU A 179 1.61 17.89 3.38
C LEU A 179 1.15 19.18 4.07
N MET A 180 0.97 19.19 5.39
CA MET A 180 0.56 20.37 6.16
C MET A 180 1.50 21.56 5.96
N GLU A 181 2.81 21.33 6.02
CA GLU A 181 3.82 22.36 5.77
C GLU A 181 3.84 22.82 4.29
N THR A 182 3.46 21.95 3.35
CA THR A 182 3.26 22.32 1.94
C THR A 182 2.00 23.18 1.74
N LEU A 183 0.88 22.84 2.39
CA LEU A 183 -0.34 23.66 2.37
C LEU A 183 -0.09 25.05 3.00
N GLY A 184 0.66 25.10 4.10
CA GLY A 184 1.15 26.35 4.70
C GLY A 184 2.03 27.15 3.73
N ALA A 185 2.99 26.51 3.06
CA ALA A 185 3.83 27.14 2.04
C ALA A 185 3.02 27.69 0.85
N LEU A 186 1.92 27.02 0.47
CA LEU A 186 0.96 27.45 -0.56
C LEU A 186 0.03 28.60 -0.09
N GLY A 187 0.06 28.98 1.19
CA GLY A 187 -0.66 30.13 1.75
C GLY A 187 -1.86 29.78 2.66
N ALA A 188 -2.12 28.50 2.92
CA ALA A 188 -3.23 28.07 3.77
C ALA A 188 -2.95 28.22 5.27
N GLN A 189 -4.00 28.50 6.03
CA GLN A 189 -4.04 28.26 7.48
C GLN A 189 -4.61 26.87 7.72
N CYS A 190 -3.87 26.01 8.42
CA CYS A 190 -4.25 24.62 8.68
C CYS A 190 -4.48 24.37 10.17
N ARG A 191 -5.49 23.55 10.53
CA ARG A 191 -5.68 22.95 11.86
C ARG A 191 -5.93 21.45 11.68
N TRP A 192 -5.42 20.59 12.57
CA TRP A 192 -5.41 19.14 12.33
C TRP A 192 -5.75 18.28 13.54
N ALA A 193 -6.58 17.27 13.32
CA ALA A 193 -6.83 16.15 14.22
C ALA A 193 -6.45 14.82 13.53
N ALA A 194 -6.31 13.74 14.30
CA ALA A 194 -6.14 12.40 13.74
C ALA A 194 -7.49 11.83 13.26
N CYS A 195 -7.49 11.06 12.17
CA CYS A 195 -8.64 10.22 11.77
C CYS A 195 -8.66 8.85 12.48
N ASN A 196 -7.60 8.50 13.23
CA ASN A 196 -7.54 7.23 13.97
C ASN A 196 -6.66 7.32 15.22
N ILE A 197 -7.23 6.91 16.36
CA ILE A 197 -6.66 6.97 17.71
C ILE A 197 -5.30 6.29 17.93
N TYR A 198 -4.86 5.41 17.03
CA TYR A 198 -3.55 4.73 17.10
C TYR A 198 -2.55 5.18 16.03
N SER A 199 -2.97 6.03 15.09
CA SER A 199 -2.16 6.39 13.91
C SER A 199 -1.18 7.53 14.13
N THR A 200 -1.38 8.35 15.17
CA THR A 200 -0.54 9.51 15.46
C THR A 200 0.89 9.10 15.82
N LEU A 201 1.86 9.71 15.12
CA LEU A 201 3.26 9.76 15.54
C LEU A 201 3.44 10.96 16.47
N ASN A 202 3.62 10.70 17.78
CA ASN A 202 3.59 11.72 18.83
C ASN A 202 4.67 12.79 18.63
N GLU A 203 5.86 12.34 18.25
CA GLU A 203 7.03 13.13 17.89
C GLU A 203 6.76 14.06 16.70
N VAL A 204 6.05 13.59 15.67
CA VAL A 204 5.68 14.39 14.49
C VAL A 204 4.60 15.41 14.84
N ALA A 205 3.59 15.02 15.63
CA ALA A 205 2.60 15.94 16.16
C ALA A 205 3.25 17.06 17.00
N ALA A 206 4.25 16.74 17.81
CA ALA A 206 5.08 17.72 18.51
C ALA A 206 5.87 18.62 17.55
N ALA A 207 6.49 18.07 16.50
CA ALA A 207 7.25 18.84 15.52
C ALA A 207 6.39 19.85 14.71
N LEU A 208 5.12 19.51 14.46
CA LEU A 208 4.13 20.40 13.86
C LEU A 208 3.67 21.50 14.84
N ALA A 209 3.35 21.13 16.08
CA ALA A 209 2.97 22.08 17.13
C ALA A 209 4.10 23.08 17.45
N GLU A 210 5.36 22.63 17.40
CA GLU A 210 6.55 23.46 17.58
C GLU A 210 6.79 24.41 16.39
N SER A 211 6.62 23.93 15.15
CA SER A 211 6.54 24.79 13.96
C SER A 211 5.43 25.85 14.08
N GLY A 212 4.36 25.55 14.80
CA GLY A 212 3.24 26.48 15.09
C GLY A 212 1.92 26.11 14.42
N PHE A 213 1.78 24.88 13.95
CA PHE A 213 0.50 24.35 13.46
C PHE A 213 -0.39 23.90 14.63
N PRO A 214 -1.65 24.35 14.70
CA PRO A 214 -2.61 23.82 15.67
C PRO A 214 -2.95 22.35 15.40
N VAL A 215 -2.33 21.46 16.17
CA VAL A 215 -2.53 20.00 16.12
C VAL A 215 -3.14 19.54 17.43
N PHE A 216 -4.22 18.77 17.34
CA PHE A 216 -4.91 18.15 18.48
C PHE A 216 -4.96 16.65 18.23
N ALA A 217 -3.92 15.93 18.66
CA ALA A 217 -3.82 14.48 18.47
C ALA A 217 -2.71 13.85 19.33
N TRP A 218 -2.88 12.58 19.70
CA TRP A 218 -1.83 11.73 20.25
C TRP A 218 -2.10 10.25 19.96
N LYS A 219 -1.08 9.40 20.20
CA LYS A 219 -1.25 7.94 20.12
C LYS A 219 -1.91 7.43 21.39
N GLY A 220 -3.00 6.66 21.25
CA GLY A 220 -3.76 6.13 22.38
C GLY A 220 -4.84 7.09 22.90
N GLU A 221 -5.49 7.84 22.00
CA GLU A 221 -6.73 8.56 22.30
C GLU A 221 -7.87 7.58 22.70
N SER A 222 -8.69 7.97 23.68
CA SER A 222 -10.03 7.37 23.85
C SER A 222 -11.03 7.90 22.81
N GLU A 223 -12.24 7.33 22.75
CA GLU A 223 -13.29 7.83 21.83
C GLU A 223 -13.73 9.28 22.18
N ASP A 224 -13.77 9.62 23.47
CA ASP A 224 -13.99 11.01 23.94
C ASP A 224 -12.76 11.91 23.71
N ASP A 225 -11.56 11.33 23.52
CA ASP A 225 -10.39 12.07 23.09
C ASP A 225 -10.50 12.50 21.63
N PHE A 226 -10.71 11.52 20.75
CA PHE A 226 -10.90 11.66 19.32
C PHE A 226 -11.91 12.77 18.93
N TRP A 227 -13.14 12.70 19.47
CA TRP A 227 -14.20 13.64 19.04
C TRP A 227 -13.96 15.09 19.49
N TRP A 228 -13.34 15.33 20.64
CA TRP A 228 -12.96 16.71 21.03
C TRP A 228 -11.69 17.19 20.33
N CYS A 229 -10.81 16.29 19.86
CA CYS A 229 -9.67 16.68 19.03
C CYS A 229 -10.16 17.28 17.70
N ILE A 230 -11.13 16.62 17.05
CA ILE A 230 -11.87 17.17 15.90
C ILE A 230 -12.56 18.49 16.29
N ASP A 231 -13.22 18.56 17.45
CA ASP A 231 -13.93 19.77 17.90
C ASP A 231 -13.02 20.99 18.13
N ARG A 232 -11.81 20.81 18.69
CA ARG A 232 -10.78 21.85 18.87
C ARG A 232 -10.23 22.39 17.54
N CYS A 233 -10.34 21.61 16.47
CA CYS A 233 -9.94 22.04 15.13
C CYS A 233 -11.03 22.84 14.41
N VAL A 234 -12.30 22.60 14.76
CA VAL A 234 -13.48 23.22 14.10
C VAL A 234 -13.98 24.45 14.85
N ASN A 235 -14.12 24.37 16.17
CA ASN A 235 -14.88 25.31 16.99
C ASN A 235 -13.95 26.33 17.68
N VAL A 236 -13.51 27.33 16.92
CA VAL A 236 -12.46 28.28 17.31
C VAL A 236 -12.99 29.72 17.25
N GLU A 237 -12.68 30.53 18.25
CA GLU A 237 -13.06 31.94 18.26
C GLU A 237 -12.27 32.72 17.19
N GLY A 238 -12.95 33.58 16.42
CA GLY A 238 -12.35 34.34 15.31
C GLY A 238 -11.92 33.51 14.08
N TRP A 239 -11.92 32.18 14.14
CA TRP A 239 -11.49 31.31 13.04
C TRP A 239 -12.58 30.31 12.66
N GLN A 240 -13.08 30.41 11.43
CA GLN A 240 -14.00 29.44 10.84
C GLN A 240 -13.30 28.77 9.65
N PRO A 241 -13.31 27.43 9.55
CA PRO A 241 -12.81 26.74 8.36
C PRO A 241 -13.62 27.12 7.13
N ASN A 242 -12.97 27.08 5.97
CA ASN A 242 -13.60 27.23 4.66
C ASN A 242 -13.24 26.09 3.68
N MET A 243 -12.38 25.15 4.09
CA MET A 243 -12.03 23.94 3.35
C MET A 243 -11.92 22.76 4.33
N ILE A 244 -12.27 21.55 3.88
CA ILE A 244 -12.10 20.30 4.62
C ILE A 244 -11.16 19.37 3.85
N LEU A 245 -10.20 18.75 4.55
CA LEU A 245 -9.50 17.55 4.10
C LEU A 245 -9.82 16.40 5.08
N ASP A 246 -10.30 15.28 4.58
CA ASP A 246 -10.89 14.20 5.39
C ASP A 246 -10.44 12.82 4.90
N ASP A 247 -10.35 11.90 5.86
CA ASP A 247 -10.00 10.50 5.64
C ASP A 247 -10.91 9.65 6.55
N GLY A 248 -11.95 9.09 5.96
CA GLY A 248 -13.02 8.36 6.63
C GLY A 248 -14.33 9.16 6.71
N GLY A 249 -14.28 10.48 6.53
CA GLY A 249 -15.45 11.37 6.50
C GLY A 249 -15.98 11.78 7.88
N ASP A 250 -15.24 11.53 8.96
CA ASP A 250 -15.71 11.79 10.33
C ASP A 250 -15.69 13.29 10.69
N LEU A 251 -14.74 14.06 10.15
CA LEU A 251 -14.70 15.52 10.29
C LEU A 251 -15.85 16.20 9.54
N THR A 252 -16.10 15.76 8.30
CA THR A 252 -17.26 16.13 7.48
C THR A 252 -18.56 15.86 8.23
N HIS A 253 -18.70 14.66 8.82
CA HIS A 253 -19.88 14.26 9.59
C HIS A 253 -20.06 15.09 10.86
N TRP A 254 -18.97 15.42 11.55
CA TRP A 254 -18.98 16.27 12.74
C TRP A 254 -19.43 17.70 12.43
N ILE A 255 -18.83 18.34 11.42
CA ILE A 255 -19.21 19.70 10.99
C ILE A 255 -20.66 19.71 10.47
N TYR A 256 -21.05 18.71 9.66
CA TYR A 256 -22.41 18.57 9.14
C TYR A 256 -23.47 18.47 10.26
N LYS A 257 -23.24 17.63 11.28
CA LYS A 257 -24.19 17.45 12.39
C LYS A 257 -24.17 18.59 13.40
N LYS A 258 -22.99 18.97 13.89
CA LYS A 258 -22.84 19.86 15.05
C LYS A 258 -22.76 21.34 14.66
N TYR A 259 -22.28 21.65 13.46
CA TYR A 259 -22.08 23.01 12.97
C TYR A 259 -22.70 23.25 11.58
N PRO A 260 -24.00 22.97 11.36
CA PRO A 260 -24.62 23.04 10.02
C PRO A 260 -24.59 24.44 9.38
N ASN A 261 -24.52 25.51 10.18
CA ASN A 261 -24.36 26.89 9.69
C ASN A 261 -22.91 27.23 9.28
N MET A 262 -21.93 26.45 9.74
CA MET A 262 -20.53 26.50 9.29
C MET A 262 -20.35 25.60 8.07
N PHE A 263 -20.96 24.41 8.06
CA PHE A 263 -20.93 23.48 6.92
C PHE A 263 -21.34 24.17 5.61
N LYS A 264 -22.40 24.98 5.62
CA LYS A 264 -22.87 25.80 4.49
C LYS A 264 -21.89 26.89 4.00
N LYS A 265 -20.79 27.15 4.72
CA LYS A 265 -19.74 28.11 4.35
C LYS A 265 -18.45 27.44 3.85
N ILE A 266 -18.35 26.11 3.94
CA ILE A 266 -17.22 25.37 3.37
C ILE A 266 -17.30 25.50 1.85
N LYS A 267 -16.20 25.94 1.21
CA LYS A 267 -16.08 26.02 -0.25
C LYS A 267 -15.99 24.63 -0.88
N GLY A 268 -15.33 23.69 -0.22
CA GLY A 268 -15.19 22.33 -0.71
C GLY A 268 -14.58 21.34 0.30
N ILE A 269 -14.82 20.06 0.03
CA ILE A 269 -14.31 18.90 0.79
C ILE A 269 -13.38 18.10 -0.12
N VAL A 270 -12.26 17.62 0.41
CA VAL A 270 -11.40 16.63 -0.25
C VAL A 270 -11.35 15.39 0.62
N GLU A 271 -11.66 14.22 0.05
CA GLU A 271 -11.78 12.96 0.79
C GLU A 271 -10.92 11.85 0.19
N GLU A 272 -10.15 11.18 1.06
CA GLU A 272 -9.15 10.17 0.69
C GLU A 272 -9.69 8.73 0.65
N SER A 273 -10.72 8.41 1.44
CA SER A 273 -11.12 7.03 1.74
C SER A 273 -12.35 6.53 0.98
N VAL A 274 -12.43 5.21 0.77
CA VAL A 274 -13.65 4.55 0.26
C VAL A 274 -14.86 4.82 1.18
N THR A 275 -14.67 4.82 2.49
CA THR A 275 -15.75 4.98 3.49
C THR A 275 -16.34 6.39 3.46
N GLY A 276 -15.49 7.40 3.51
CA GLY A 276 -15.89 8.80 3.46
C GLY A 276 -16.48 9.19 2.11
N VAL A 277 -15.91 8.70 0.99
CA VAL A 277 -16.50 8.85 -0.34
C VAL A 277 -17.89 8.23 -0.40
N HIS A 278 -18.09 7.05 0.19
CA HIS A 278 -19.41 6.43 0.25
C HIS A 278 -20.41 7.25 1.10
N ARG A 279 -19.98 7.78 2.25
CA ARG A 279 -20.78 8.70 3.09
C ARG A 279 -21.14 9.99 2.33
N LEU A 280 -20.22 10.56 1.56
CA LEU A 280 -20.47 11.74 0.70
C LEU A 280 -21.48 11.43 -0.41
N TYR A 281 -21.38 10.28 -1.08
CA TYR A 281 -22.38 9.85 -2.07
C TYR A 281 -23.76 9.61 -1.44
N GLN A 282 -23.84 9.14 -0.19
CA GLN A 282 -25.11 9.05 0.55
C GLN A 282 -25.70 10.44 0.82
N LEU A 283 -24.88 11.42 1.23
CA LEU A 283 -25.32 12.81 1.44
C LEU A 283 -25.77 13.49 0.14
N SER A 284 -25.05 13.29 -0.97
CA SER A 284 -25.45 13.78 -2.31
C SER A 284 -26.79 13.19 -2.74
N LYS A 285 -26.93 11.85 -2.74
CA LYS A 285 -28.18 11.16 -3.11
C LYS A 285 -29.38 11.53 -2.23
N ALA A 286 -29.15 11.94 -0.98
CA ALA A 286 -30.17 12.41 -0.07
C ALA A 286 -30.52 13.91 -0.19
N GLY A 287 -29.88 14.66 -1.10
CA GLY A 287 -30.04 16.12 -1.23
C GLY A 287 -29.53 16.90 -0.01
N LYS A 288 -28.57 16.32 0.74
CA LYS A 288 -28.07 16.82 2.03
C LYS A 288 -26.63 17.32 2.00
N LEU A 289 -25.87 16.99 0.95
CA LEU A 289 -24.57 17.58 0.70
C LEU A 289 -24.77 19.04 0.24
N CYS A 290 -24.30 20.01 1.01
CA CYS A 290 -24.49 21.45 0.73
C CYS A 290 -23.29 22.10 0.02
N VAL A 291 -22.23 21.35 -0.27
CA VAL A 291 -20.92 21.83 -0.72
C VAL A 291 -20.31 20.82 -1.69
N PRO A 292 -19.48 21.24 -2.66
CA PRO A 292 -18.83 20.29 -3.57
C PRO A 292 -17.77 19.45 -2.83
N ALA A 293 -17.61 18.20 -3.25
CA ALA A 293 -16.58 17.31 -2.72
C ALA A 293 -15.74 16.68 -3.85
N MET A 294 -14.43 16.58 -3.64
CA MET A 294 -13.52 15.86 -4.52
C MET A 294 -13.21 14.49 -3.92
N ASN A 295 -13.57 13.45 -4.67
CA ASN A 295 -13.21 12.07 -4.43
C ASN A 295 -11.76 11.85 -4.89
N VAL A 296 -10.82 11.86 -3.95
CA VAL A 296 -9.41 11.54 -4.21
C VAL A 296 -9.17 10.03 -4.17
N ASN A 297 -9.98 9.27 -3.43
CA ASN A 297 -9.87 7.80 -3.39
C ASN A 297 -9.87 7.18 -4.80
N ASP A 298 -10.74 7.67 -5.68
CA ASP A 298 -10.96 7.15 -7.03
C ASP A 298 -10.14 7.85 -8.13
N SER A 299 -9.17 8.69 -7.75
CA SER A 299 -8.09 9.08 -8.66
C SER A 299 -7.27 7.86 -9.06
N VAL A 300 -6.74 7.85 -10.28
CA VAL A 300 -5.87 6.78 -10.77
C VAL A 300 -4.59 6.71 -9.92
N THR A 301 -4.07 7.87 -9.52
CA THR A 301 -2.88 8.02 -8.70
C THR A 301 -3.05 7.49 -7.28
N LYS A 302 -4.24 7.61 -6.66
CA LYS A 302 -4.52 6.97 -5.37
C LYS A 302 -4.81 5.47 -5.55
N GLN A 303 -5.79 5.09 -6.38
CA GLN A 303 -6.18 3.67 -6.52
C GLN A 303 -5.05 2.74 -6.94
N LYS A 304 -4.18 3.15 -7.88
CA LYS A 304 -3.16 2.26 -8.47
C LYS A 304 -1.81 2.28 -7.77
N PHE A 305 -1.59 3.17 -6.81
CA PHE A 305 -0.32 3.25 -6.08
C PHE A 305 -0.51 2.96 -4.60
N ASP A 306 -1.47 3.61 -3.94
CA ASP A 306 -1.77 3.41 -2.53
C ASP A 306 -2.45 2.06 -2.29
N ASN A 307 -3.68 1.89 -2.79
CA ASN A 307 -4.46 0.68 -2.58
C ASN A 307 -3.79 -0.57 -3.19
N LEU A 308 -2.80 -0.43 -4.09
CA LEU A 308 -2.07 -1.54 -4.72
C LEU A 308 -0.62 -1.69 -4.21
N TYR A 309 0.26 -0.72 -4.48
CA TYR A 309 1.70 -0.86 -4.24
C TYR A 309 2.08 -0.68 -2.76
N CYS A 310 1.46 0.26 -2.03
CA CYS A 310 1.63 0.33 -0.58
C CYS A 310 1.17 -0.97 0.09
N CYS A 311 0.03 -1.53 -0.32
CA CYS A 311 -0.47 -2.80 0.21
C CYS A 311 0.43 -4.00 -0.16
N ARG A 312 1.06 -4.00 -1.34
CA ARG A 312 2.04 -5.00 -1.78
C ARG A 312 3.30 -5.05 -0.90
N GLU A 313 3.73 -3.93 -0.34
CA GLU A 313 4.94 -3.86 0.49
C GLU A 313 4.61 -4.02 1.98
N SER A 314 3.62 -3.26 2.48
CA SER A 314 3.23 -3.27 3.90
C SER A 314 2.62 -4.57 4.40
N ILE A 315 2.08 -5.44 3.53
CA ILE A 315 1.65 -6.79 3.95
C ILE A 315 2.83 -7.65 4.40
N LEU A 316 3.97 -7.57 3.72
CA LEU A 316 5.16 -8.37 4.03
C LEU A 316 5.84 -7.85 5.29
N ASP A 317 6.00 -6.52 5.39
CA ASP A 317 6.57 -5.86 6.57
C ASP A 317 5.68 -6.05 7.81
N GLY A 318 4.37 -5.82 7.70
CA GLY A 318 3.40 -6.02 8.78
C GLY A 318 3.35 -7.47 9.29
N LEU A 319 3.36 -8.47 8.40
CA LEU A 319 3.46 -9.88 8.80
C LEU A 319 4.83 -10.22 9.40
N LYS A 320 5.92 -9.62 8.90
CA LYS A 320 7.27 -9.84 9.45
C LYS A 320 7.43 -9.29 10.86
N ARG A 321 7.12 -8.02 11.11
CA ARG A 321 7.27 -7.38 12.44
C ARG A 321 6.45 -8.08 13.53
N THR A 322 5.29 -8.63 13.17
CA THR A 322 4.36 -9.28 14.10
C THR A 322 4.68 -10.75 14.37
N THR A 323 5.05 -11.52 13.35
CA THR A 323 5.12 -13.00 13.45
C THR A 323 6.49 -13.60 13.14
N ASP A 324 7.45 -12.81 12.63
CA ASP A 324 8.79 -13.22 12.19
C ASP A 324 8.82 -14.30 11.08
N MET A 325 7.65 -14.76 10.62
CA MET A 325 7.45 -16.05 9.94
C MET A 325 8.16 -16.19 8.58
N MET A 326 8.46 -17.43 8.18
CA MET A 326 8.89 -17.74 6.81
C MET A 326 7.68 -17.94 5.88
N PHE A 327 7.57 -17.10 4.84
CA PHE A 327 6.49 -17.14 3.85
C PHE A 327 6.57 -18.33 2.89
N GLY A 328 7.78 -18.69 2.43
CA GLY A 328 7.97 -19.77 1.46
C GLY A 328 7.27 -21.07 1.84
N GLY A 329 6.47 -21.61 0.91
CA GLY A 329 5.68 -22.83 1.09
C GLY A 329 4.43 -22.71 1.99
N LYS A 330 4.14 -21.54 2.57
CA LYS A 330 2.91 -21.33 3.37
C LYS A 330 1.69 -21.27 2.47
N GLN A 331 0.59 -21.86 2.93
CA GLN A 331 -0.71 -21.74 2.31
C GLN A 331 -1.41 -20.49 2.84
N VAL A 332 -1.72 -19.54 1.96
CA VAL A 332 -2.37 -18.28 2.33
C VAL A 332 -3.68 -18.16 1.59
N VAL A 333 -4.74 -17.71 2.25
CA VAL A 333 -5.98 -17.29 1.58
C VAL A 333 -6.19 -15.79 1.74
N VAL A 334 -6.37 -15.12 0.61
CA VAL A 334 -6.72 -13.70 0.54
C VAL A 334 -8.19 -13.58 0.14
N CYS A 335 -8.97 -12.88 0.94
CA CYS A 335 -10.39 -12.64 0.69
C CYS A 335 -10.58 -11.26 0.05
N GLY A 336 -11.05 -11.23 -1.19
CA GLY A 336 -11.12 -10.03 -2.04
C GLY A 336 -9.91 -9.92 -2.99
N TYR A 337 -10.18 -9.54 -4.24
CA TYR A 337 -9.22 -9.35 -5.32
C TYR A 337 -9.40 -7.99 -6.04
N GLY A 338 -9.88 -6.99 -5.29
CA GLY A 338 -9.64 -5.57 -5.62
C GLY A 338 -8.15 -5.21 -5.57
N GLU A 339 -7.80 -3.92 -5.68
CA GLU A 339 -6.40 -3.50 -5.74
C GLU A 339 -5.57 -3.92 -4.50
N VAL A 340 -6.17 -3.86 -3.29
CA VAL A 340 -5.54 -4.35 -2.04
C VAL A 340 -5.27 -5.85 -2.11
N GLY A 341 -6.27 -6.62 -2.56
CA GLY A 341 -6.16 -8.08 -2.74
C GLY A 341 -5.06 -8.44 -3.74
N LYS A 342 -5.01 -7.76 -4.88
CA LYS A 342 -3.97 -7.91 -5.91
C LYS A 342 -2.57 -7.62 -5.35
N GLY A 343 -2.40 -6.53 -4.61
CA GLY A 343 -1.15 -6.16 -3.95
C GLY A 343 -0.67 -7.27 -3.00
N CYS A 344 -1.55 -7.71 -2.10
CA CYS A 344 -1.26 -8.80 -1.16
C CYS A 344 -0.90 -10.11 -1.88
N CYS A 345 -1.70 -10.51 -2.88
CA CYS A 345 -1.49 -11.75 -3.62
C CYS A 345 -0.18 -11.76 -4.40
N ALA A 346 0.16 -10.66 -5.09
CA ALA A 346 1.41 -10.52 -5.84
C ALA A 346 2.64 -10.61 -4.91
N ALA A 347 2.60 -9.90 -3.77
CA ALA A 347 3.68 -9.90 -2.79
C ALA A 347 3.95 -11.30 -2.20
N LEU A 348 2.90 -11.99 -1.77
CA LEU A 348 3.02 -13.30 -1.14
C LEU A 348 3.42 -14.38 -2.14
N LYS A 349 2.96 -14.31 -3.39
CA LYS A 349 3.39 -15.18 -4.50
C LYS A 349 4.87 -14.98 -4.84
N ALA A 350 5.35 -13.73 -4.85
CA ALA A 350 6.78 -13.43 -5.04
C ALA A 350 7.65 -13.99 -3.90
N MET A 351 7.15 -14.01 -2.67
CA MET A 351 7.81 -14.63 -1.51
C MET A 351 7.65 -16.17 -1.43
N GLY A 352 7.10 -16.81 -2.46
CA GLY A 352 6.97 -18.26 -2.56
C GLY A 352 5.83 -18.88 -1.74
N SER A 353 4.83 -18.10 -1.33
CA SER A 353 3.61 -18.61 -0.70
C SER A 353 2.66 -19.21 -1.75
N ILE A 354 1.93 -20.26 -1.35
CA ILE A 354 0.82 -20.84 -2.10
C ILE A 354 -0.44 -20.02 -1.80
N VAL A 355 -0.78 -19.10 -2.70
CA VAL A 355 -1.88 -18.14 -2.51
C VAL A 355 -3.18 -18.63 -3.16
N TYR A 356 -4.22 -18.77 -2.34
CA TYR A 356 -5.61 -18.94 -2.73
C TYR A 356 -6.35 -17.60 -2.65
N VAL A 357 -7.38 -17.42 -3.49
CA VAL A 357 -8.21 -16.21 -3.53
C VAL A 357 -9.68 -16.58 -3.32
N THR A 358 -10.43 -15.76 -2.58
CA THR A 358 -11.89 -15.80 -2.56
C THR A 358 -12.46 -14.49 -3.08
N GLU A 359 -13.49 -14.53 -3.92
CA GLU A 359 -14.14 -13.36 -4.50
C GLU A 359 -15.65 -13.58 -4.67
N ILE A 360 -16.38 -12.46 -4.75
CA ILE A 360 -17.80 -12.39 -5.11
C ILE A 360 -18.01 -11.72 -6.47
N ASP A 361 -17.09 -10.85 -6.92
CA ASP A 361 -17.16 -10.21 -8.23
C ASP A 361 -16.56 -11.14 -9.29
N PRO A 362 -17.32 -11.53 -10.34
CA PRO A 362 -16.83 -12.47 -11.37
C PRO A 362 -15.69 -11.90 -12.23
N ILE A 363 -15.56 -10.57 -12.34
CA ILE A 363 -14.47 -9.90 -13.07
C ILE A 363 -13.18 -10.00 -12.23
N CYS A 364 -13.25 -9.67 -10.94
CA CYS A 364 -12.11 -9.81 -10.03
C CYS A 364 -11.70 -11.28 -9.85
N ALA A 365 -12.67 -12.19 -9.76
CA ALA A 365 -12.44 -13.64 -9.72
C ALA A 365 -11.75 -14.16 -11.00
N LEU A 366 -12.18 -13.70 -12.18
CA LEU A 366 -11.54 -14.05 -13.45
C LEU A 366 -10.11 -13.47 -13.54
N GLN A 367 -9.89 -12.25 -13.07
CA GLN A 367 -8.54 -11.66 -12.97
C GLN A 367 -7.63 -12.52 -12.09
N ALA A 368 -8.08 -12.94 -10.90
CA ALA A 368 -7.31 -13.83 -10.02
C ALA A 368 -6.92 -15.14 -10.72
N CYS A 369 -7.83 -15.76 -11.47
CA CYS A 369 -7.53 -16.96 -12.26
C CYS A 369 -6.51 -16.69 -13.37
N MET A 370 -6.62 -15.57 -14.09
CA MET A 370 -5.69 -15.19 -15.17
C MET A 370 -4.29 -14.81 -14.66
N ASP A 371 -4.20 -14.19 -13.49
CA ASP A 371 -2.94 -13.92 -12.77
C ASP A 371 -2.32 -15.19 -12.15
N GLY A 372 -2.97 -16.35 -12.33
CA GLY A 372 -2.51 -17.65 -11.87
C GLY A 372 -2.64 -17.86 -10.35
N PHE A 373 -3.76 -17.42 -9.77
CA PHE A 373 -4.19 -17.76 -8.41
C PHE A 373 -5.36 -18.74 -8.47
N ARG A 374 -5.46 -19.62 -7.46
CA ARG A 374 -6.59 -20.55 -7.37
C ARG A 374 -7.75 -19.88 -6.62
N LEU A 375 -8.82 -19.61 -7.35
CA LEU A 375 -10.10 -19.23 -6.77
C LEU A 375 -10.69 -20.41 -5.97
N VAL A 376 -11.15 -20.15 -4.74
CA VAL A 376 -11.77 -21.11 -3.82
C VAL A 376 -12.88 -20.43 -3.01
N LYS A 377 -13.71 -21.20 -2.31
CA LYS A 377 -14.49 -20.69 -1.18
C LYS A 377 -13.66 -20.82 0.10
N LEU A 378 -13.74 -19.84 1.01
CA LEU A 378 -12.98 -19.88 2.27
C LEU A 378 -13.22 -21.19 3.05
N ASN A 379 -14.47 -21.66 3.05
CA ASN A 379 -14.90 -22.92 3.66
C ASN A 379 -14.20 -24.20 3.13
N GLU A 380 -13.64 -24.16 1.93
CA GLU A 380 -12.92 -25.30 1.31
C GLU A 380 -11.46 -25.40 1.81
N VAL A 381 -10.84 -24.27 2.18
CA VAL A 381 -9.41 -24.18 2.53
C VAL A 381 -9.11 -23.82 3.99
N ILE A 382 -10.11 -23.38 4.76
CA ILE A 382 -9.95 -22.87 6.14
C ILE A 382 -9.21 -23.83 7.09
N ARG A 383 -9.32 -25.14 6.88
CA ARG A 383 -8.67 -26.19 7.70
C ARG A 383 -7.18 -26.41 7.40
N GLN A 384 -6.65 -25.88 6.29
CA GLN A 384 -5.29 -26.18 5.82
C GLN A 384 -4.37 -24.95 5.69
N VAL A 385 -4.93 -23.75 5.54
CA VAL A 385 -4.17 -22.49 5.42
C VAL A 385 -3.38 -22.14 6.68
N ASP A 386 -2.22 -21.52 6.49
CA ASP A 386 -1.35 -20.94 7.52
C ASP A 386 -1.71 -19.49 7.83
N ILE A 387 -2.19 -18.74 6.84
CA ILE A 387 -2.53 -17.31 6.95
C ILE A 387 -3.88 -17.05 6.27
N VAL A 388 -4.73 -16.26 6.94
CA VAL A 388 -5.99 -15.72 6.42
C VAL A 388 -5.91 -14.20 6.42
N ILE A 389 -6.11 -13.59 5.25
CA ILE A 389 -6.01 -12.13 5.05
C ILE A 389 -7.32 -11.62 4.47
N THR A 390 -7.95 -10.63 5.12
CA THR A 390 -9.18 -9.99 4.64
C THR A 390 -8.88 -8.66 3.94
N CYS A 391 -9.43 -8.46 2.73
CA CYS A 391 -9.17 -7.34 1.82
C CYS A 391 -10.45 -6.87 1.09
N THR A 392 -11.64 -7.04 1.68
CA THR A 392 -12.92 -6.93 0.94
C THR A 392 -13.64 -5.59 1.07
N GLY A 393 -13.37 -4.82 2.13
CA GLY A 393 -14.19 -3.67 2.56
C GLY A 393 -15.57 -4.06 3.14
N ASN A 394 -15.82 -5.35 3.39
CA ASN A 394 -17.13 -5.90 3.77
C ASN A 394 -17.07 -6.65 5.12
N LYS A 395 -18.21 -6.74 5.81
CA LYS A 395 -18.31 -7.32 7.15
C LYS A 395 -18.47 -8.84 7.16
N ASN A 396 -18.05 -9.48 8.25
CA ASN A 396 -18.27 -10.89 8.57
C ASN A 396 -17.74 -11.89 7.52
N VAL A 397 -16.60 -11.57 6.90
CA VAL A 397 -15.88 -12.45 5.95
C VAL A 397 -15.29 -13.66 6.68
N VAL A 398 -14.70 -13.43 7.85
CA VAL A 398 -14.17 -14.45 8.75
C VAL A 398 -15.04 -14.50 10.00
N THR A 399 -15.97 -15.44 10.03
CA THR A 399 -16.93 -15.64 11.14
C THR A 399 -16.33 -16.53 12.24
N ARG A 400 -17.01 -16.59 13.40
CA ARG A 400 -16.71 -17.57 14.47
C ARG A 400 -16.56 -19.00 13.95
N GLU A 401 -17.46 -19.45 13.07
CA GLU A 401 -17.40 -20.81 12.50
C GLU A 401 -16.13 -21.05 11.66
N HIS A 402 -15.67 -20.04 10.91
CA HIS A 402 -14.39 -20.13 10.19
C HIS A 402 -13.22 -20.26 11.17
N LEU A 403 -13.19 -19.44 12.23
CA LEU A 403 -12.16 -19.44 13.29
C LEU A 403 -12.14 -20.75 14.10
N ASP A 404 -13.31 -21.26 14.48
CA ASP A 404 -13.45 -22.57 15.14
C ASP A 404 -12.84 -23.70 14.30
N ARG A 405 -12.92 -23.60 12.97
CA ARG A 405 -12.43 -24.58 11.99
C ARG A 405 -11.00 -24.35 11.46
N MET A 406 -10.30 -23.30 11.87
CA MET A 406 -8.88 -23.08 11.49
C MET A 406 -7.96 -24.12 12.15
N LYS A 407 -6.77 -24.32 11.57
CA LYS A 407 -5.71 -25.15 12.18
C LYS A 407 -5.00 -24.40 13.31
N ASN A 408 -4.34 -25.14 14.19
CA ASN A 408 -3.51 -24.57 15.26
C ASN A 408 -2.40 -23.66 14.71
N SER A 409 -2.18 -22.51 15.37
CA SER A 409 -1.25 -21.45 14.98
C SER A 409 -1.51 -20.82 13.60
N CYS A 410 -2.75 -20.89 13.08
CA CYS A 410 -3.15 -20.08 11.94
C CYS A 410 -3.06 -18.58 12.29
N ILE A 411 -2.54 -17.77 11.36
CA ILE A 411 -2.46 -16.31 11.48
C ILE A 411 -3.67 -15.69 10.79
N VAL A 412 -4.29 -14.69 11.42
CA VAL A 412 -5.46 -13.98 10.90
C VAL A 412 -5.23 -12.48 11.00
N CYS A 413 -5.37 -11.78 9.87
CA CYS A 413 -5.18 -10.33 9.80
C CYS A 413 -6.07 -9.67 8.75
N ASN A 414 -6.13 -8.34 8.81
CA ASN A 414 -7.00 -7.53 7.98
C ASN A 414 -6.21 -6.39 7.29
N MET A 415 -6.41 -6.24 5.99
CA MET A 415 -5.88 -5.16 5.14
C MET A 415 -7.01 -4.28 4.57
N GLY A 416 -8.28 -4.61 4.84
CA GLY A 416 -9.43 -3.80 4.46
C GLY A 416 -9.89 -2.86 5.58
N HIS A 417 -10.32 -1.66 5.18
CA HIS A 417 -10.41 -0.45 6.01
C HIS A 417 -11.12 -0.60 7.38
N SER A 418 -12.15 -1.44 7.48
CA SER A 418 -12.94 -1.63 8.71
C SER A 418 -12.51 -2.88 9.47
N ASN A 419 -12.47 -2.80 10.81
CA ASN A 419 -12.26 -3.93 11.71
C ASN A 419 -13.41 -4.95 11.77
N THR A 420 -14.39 -4.86 10.85
CA THR A 420 -15.58 -5.72 10.81
C THR A 420 -15.48 -6.89 9.83
N GLU A 421 -14.39 -7.01 9.05
CA GLU A 421 -14.19 -8.17 8.15
C GLU A 421 -14.02 -9.48 8.93
N ILE A 422 -13.47 -9.40 10.14
CA ILE A 422 -13.26 -10.52 11.07
C ILE A 422 -14.21 -10.35 12.26
N ASP A 423 -14.92 -11.41 12.63
CA ASP A 423 -15.83 -11.45 13.77
C ASP A 423 -15.07 -11.58 15.11
N VAL A 424 -14.31 -10.54 15.46
CA VAL A 424 -13.51 -10.47 16.70
C VAL A 424 -14.42 -10.36 17.93
N ALA A 425 -15.64 -9.83 17.77
CA ALA A 425 -16.63 -9.77 18.84
C ALA A 425 -17.02 -11.18 19.35
N SER A 426 -17.23 -12.15 18.44
CA SER A 426 -17.52 -13.54 18.80
C SER A 426 -16.42 -14.27 19.58
N LEU A 427 -15.21 -13.71 19.64
CA LEU A 427 -14.07 -14.28 20.35
C LEU A 427 -13.97 -13.77 21.80
N ARG A 428 -14.80 -12.81 22.23
CA ARG A 428 -14.82 -12.26 23.60
C ARG A 428 -15.71 -13.10 24.53
N THR A 429 -15.45 -14.41 24.57
CA THR A 429 -16.23 -15.43 25.31
C THR A 429 -15.43 -16.03 26.46
N PRO A 430 -16.00 -16.31 27.64
CA PRO A 430 -15.26 -16.83 28.82
C PRO A 430 -14.53 -18.17 28.61
N GLU A 431 -14.94 -18.94 27.60
CA GLU A 431 -14.30 -20.20 27.19
C GLU A 431 -12.97 -20.01 26.44
N LEU A 432 -12.68 -18.81 25.90
CA LEU A 432 -11.49 -18.53 25.11
C LEU A 432 -10.49 -17.74 25.94
N THR A 433 -9.29 -18.29 26.11
CA THR A 433 -8.19 -17.60 26.78
C THR A 433 -7.51 -16.64 25.80
N TRP A 434 -7.42 -15.36 26.16
CA TRP A 434 -6.69 -14.34 25.42
C TRP A 434 -5.32 -14.10 26.07
N GLU A 435 -4.24 -14.30 25.30
CA GLU A 435 -2.85 -14.09 25.72
C GLU A 435 -2.23 -13.03 24.78
N ARG A 436 -1.97 -11.82 25.28
CA ARG A 436 -1.27 -10.78 24.51
C ARG A 436 0.22 -11.08 24.47
N VAL A 437 0.76 -11.30 23.27
CA VAL A 437 2.10 -11.86 23.03
C VAL A 437 3.16 -10.77 22.92
N ARG A 438 2.81 -9.71 22.17
CA ARG A 438 3.61 -8.50 21.97
C ARG A 438 2.64 -7.36 21.63
N SER A 439 3.15 -6.21 21.18
CA SER A 439 2.27 -5.15 20.69
C SER A 439 1.57 -5.59 19.40
N GLN A 440 0.24 -5.36 19.33
CA GLN A 440 -0.64 -5.73 18.21
C GLN A 440 -0.63 -7.23 17.80
N VAL A 441 -0.26 -8.15 18.71
CA VAL A 441 -0.31 -9.60 18.47
C VAL A 441 -0.89 -10.32 19.69
N ASP A 442 -2.01 -10.98 19.47
CA ASP A 442 -2.76 -11.71 20.50
C ASP A 442 -2.93 -13.18 20.09
N HIS A 443 -2.70 -14.10 21.03
CA HIS A 443 -3.17 -15.47 20.90
C HIS A 443 -4.59 -15.58 21.46
N VAL A 444 -5.50 -16.14 20.66
CA VAL A 444 -6.80 -16.60 21.12
C VAL A 444 -6.74 -18.12 21.21
N ILE A 445 -6.99 -18.68 22.39
CA ILE A 445 -6.74 -20.09 22.72
C ILE A 445 -8.07 -20.75 23.10
N TRP A 446 -8.40 -21.86 22.42
CA TRP A 446 -9.58 -22.68 22.64
C TRP A 446 -9.37 -23.71 23.77
N PRO A 447 -10.44 -24.25 24.39
CA PRO A 447 -10.34 -25.27 25.43
C PRO A 447 -9.64 -26.59 25.01
N ASP A 448 -9.50 -26.85 23.72
CA ASP A 448 -8.77 -28.00 23.14
C ASP A 448 -7.25 -27.74 22.99
N GLY A 449 -6.78 -26.54 23.33
CA GLY A 449 -5.39 -26.11 23.16
C GLY A 449 -5.05 -25.55 21.78
N LYS A 450 -6.00 -25.49 20.83
CA LYS A 450 -5.81 -24.80 19.55
C LYS A 450 -5.67 -23.29 19.80
N ARG A 451 -4.59 -22.70 19.27
CA ARG A 451 -4.40 -21.23 19.26
C ARG A 451 -4.57 -20.65 17.86
N ILE A 452 -5.01 -19.40 17.79
CA ILE A 452 -4.99 -18.56 16.59
C ILE A 452 -4.15 -17.31 16.92
N VAL A 453 -3.33 -16.87 15.96
CA VAL A 453 -2.56 -15.63 16.06
C VAL A 453 -3.35 -14.51 15.40
N LEU A 454 -4.01 -13.67 16.20
CA LEU A 454 -4.78 -12.53 15.72
C LEU A 454 -3.89 -11.28 15.70
N LEU A 455 -3.82 -10.61 14.55
CA LEU A 455 -3.04 -9.38 14.40
C LEU A 455 -3.94 -8.14 14.53
N ALA A 456 -3.45 -7.13 15.24
CA ALA A 456 -4.09 -5.82 15.47
C ALA A 456 -5.54 -5.85 16.01
N GLU A 457 -5.96 -6.96 16.64
CA GLU A 457 -7.36 -7.25 16.97
C GLU A 457 -8.31 -7.13 15.75
N GLY A 458 -7.83 -7.49 14.55
CA GLY A 458 -8.59 -7.36 13.29
C GLY A 458 -8.68 -5.94 12.71
N ARG A 459 -7.98 -4.95 13.30
CA ARG A 459 -7.78 -3.63 12.68
C ARG A 459 -6.77 -3.69 11.53
N LEU A 460 -6.61 -2.57 10.82
CA LEU A 460 -5.80 -2.46 9.61
C LEU A 460 -4.31 -2.75 9.86
N LEU A 461 -3.77 -3.82 9.26
CA LEU A 461 -2.42 -4.31 9.53
C LEU A 461 -1.32 -3.32 9.09
N ASN A 462 -1.45 -2.72 7.91
CA ASN A 462 -0.44 -1.81 7.35
C ASN A 462 -0.20 -0.53 8.18
N LEU A 463 -1.21 -0.08 8.95
CA LEU A 463 -1.08 1.08 9.85
C LEU A 463 -0.86 0.68 11.31
N SER A 464 -1.36 -0.50 11.73
CA SER A 464 -1.23 -0.96 13.12
C SER A 464 0.10 -1.66 13.39
N CYS A 465 0.70 -2.29 12.37
CA CYS A 465 1.80 -3.25 12.51
C CYS A 465 2.96 -3.06 11.53
N SER A 466 2.86 -2.10 10.61
CA SER A 466 3.83 -1.84 9.52
C SER A 466 4.12 -0.34 9.43
N THR A 467 5.02 0.06 8.54
CA THR A 467 5.07 1.42 8.01
C THR A 467 4.64 1.43 6.55
N VAL A 468 3.98 2.49 6.11
CA VAL A 468 3.56 2.69 4.72
C VAL A 468 4.63 3.47 3.93
N PRO A 469 4.94 3.13 2.66
CA PRO A 469 6.04 3.77 1.93
C PRO A 469 5.80 5.26 1.66
N THR A 470 6.76 6.11 2.06
CA THR A 470 6.66 7.58 1.90
C THR A 470 6.41 8.01 0.48
N PHE A 471 7.09 7.42 -0.51
CA PHE A 471 6.92 7.75 -1.92
C PHE A 471 5.47 7.54 -2.41
N VAL A 472 4.79 6.50 -1.91
CA VAL A 472 3.39 6.25 -2.27
C VAL A 472 2.47 7.27 -1.62
N LEU A 473 2.72 7.64 -0.37
CA LEU A 473 1.98 8.75 0.27
C LEU A 473 2.28 10.11 -0.36
N SER A 474 3.45 10.32 -0.98
CA SER A 474 3.73 11.51 -1.79
C SER A 474 2.70 11.68 -2.91
N ILE A 475 2.34 10.58 -3.57
CA ILE A 475 1.37 10.56 -4.67
C ILE A 475 -0.03 10.92 -4.14
N THR A 476 -0.49 10.28 -3.05
CA THR A 476 -1.79 10.59 -2.42
C THR A 476 -1.83 12.05 -1.91
N ALA A 477 -0.83 12.49 -1.16
CA ALA A 477 -0.75 13.83 -0.59
C ALA A 477 -0.65 14.94 -1.66
N THR A 478 0.08 14.71 -2.75
CA THR A 478 0.10 15.65 -3.89
C THR A 478 -1.27 15.73 -4.57
N THR A 479 -1.96 14.60 -4.70
CA THR A 479 -3.33 14.53 -5.25
C THR A 479 -4.30 15.33 -4.36
N GLN A 480 -4.20 15.22 -3.02
CA GLN A 480 -4.97 16.02 -2.07
C GLN A 480 -4.65 17.52 -2.14
N ALA A 481 -3.37 17.90 -2.16
CA ALA A 481 -2.96 19.30 -2.23
C ALA A 481 -3.48 19.98 -3.50
N LEU A 482 -3.45 19.28 -4.64
CA LEU A 482 -4.00 19.78 -5.90
C LEU A 482 -5.53 19.81 -5.91
N ALA A 483 -6.21 18.83 -5.33
CA ALA A 483 -7.67 18.85 -5.14
C ALA A 483 -8.14 20.05 -4.29
N LEU A 484 -7.37 20.39 -3.25
CA LEU A 484 -7.60 21.57 -2.41
C LEU A 484 -7.41 22.88 -3.19
N ILE A 485 -6.36 22.97 -4.02
CA ILE A 485 -6.11 24.12 -4.90
C ILE A 485 -7.24 24.30 -5.92
N GLU A 486 -7.68 23.22 -6.57
CA GLU A 486 -8.77 23.23 -7.54
C GLU A 486 -10.09 23.70 -6.90
N LEU A 487 -10.54 23.07 -5.81
CA LEU A 487 -11.79 23.45 -5.15
C LEU A 487 -11.75 24.87 -4.54
N TYR A 488 -10.61 25.34 -4.04
CA TYR A 488 -10.51 26.66 -3.44
C TYR A 488 -10.56 27.81 -4.47
N ASN A 489 -10.00 27.58 -5.67
CA ASN A 489 -9.88 28.57 -6.75
C ASN A 489 -10.89 28.39 -7.89
N ALA A 490 -11.70 27.33 -7.85
CA ALA A 490 -12.77 27.12 -8.82
C ALA A 490 -13.69 28.36 -8.94
N PRO A 491 -13.95 28.88 -10.16
CA PRO A 491 -14.95 29.92 -10.35
C PRO A 491 -16.34 29.45 -9.89
N GLU A 492 -17.14 30.39 -9.39
CA GLU A 492 -18.46 30.13 -8.86
C GLU A 492 -19.36 29.42 -9.89
N GLY A 493 -20.02 28.34 -9.47
CA GLY A 493 -20.84 27.50 -10.35
C GLY A 493 -20.12 26.36 -11.09
N ARG A 494 -18.77 26.34 -11.14
CA ARG A 494 -17.99 25.23 -11.75
C ARG A 494 -18.30 23.88 -11.11
N TYR A 495 -18.36 23.85 -9.77
CA TYR A 495 -18.78 22.69 -9.01
C TYR A 495 -20.12 22.96 -8.30
N LYS A 496 -21.13 22.16 -8.64
CA LYS A 496 -22.42 22.10 -7.94
C LYS A 496 -22.28 21.23 -6.68
N GLN A 497 -23.27 21.24 -5.79
CA GLN A 497 -23.26 20.52 -4.51
C GLN A 497 -23.34 18.98 -4.70
N ASP A 498 -22.22 18.37 -5.07
CA ASP A 498 -22.11 16.95 -5.45
C ASP A 498 -20.67 16.44 -5.29
N VAL A 499 -20.45 15.15 -5.58
CA VAL A 499 -19.15 14.48 -5.49
C VAL A 499 -18.53 14.31 -6.89
N TYR A 500 -17.33 14.84 -7.10
CA TYR A 500 -16.59 14.82 -8.36
C TYR A 500 -15.33 13.97 -8.27
N LEU A 501 -14.91 13.39 -9.40
CA LEU A 501 -13.57 12.84 -9.56
C LEU A 501 -12.57 13.96 -9.88
N LEU A 502 -11.31 13.80 -9.50
CA LEU A 502 -10.27 14.75 -9.88
C LEU A 502 -10.12 14.81 -11.42
N PRO A 503 -10.01 16.00 -12.03
CA PRO A 503 -9.78 16.12 -13.48
C PRO A 503 -8.53 15.35 -13.92
N LYS A 504 -8.65 14.47 -14.93
CA LYS A 504 -7.57 13.51 -15.29
C LYS A 504 -6.23 14.17 -15.63
N LYS A 505 -6.22 15.37 -16.20
CA LYS A 505 -4.99 16.13 -16.46
C LYS A 505 -4.21 16.45 -15.16
N MET A 506 -4.90 16.50 -14.02
CA MET A 506 -4.29 16.64 -12.69
C MET A 506 -3.72 15.31 -12.18
N ASP A 507 -4.40 14.17 -12.36
CA ASP A 507 -3.82 12.83 -12.08
C ASP A 507 -2.54 12.59 -12.89
N GLU A 508 -2.58 12.87 -14.20
CA GLU A 508 -1.43 12.73 -15.10
C GLU A 508 -0.28 13.69 -14.72
N TYR A 509 -0.62 14.89 -14.24
CA TYR A 509 0.34 15.85 -13.70
C TYR A 509 0.94 15.40 -12.36
N VAL A 510 0.16 14.84 -11.42
CA VAL A 510 0.69 14.22 -10.18
C VAL A 510 1.72 13.17 -10.54
N ALA A 511 1.41 12.27 -11.49
CA ALA A 511 2.37 11.27 -11.95
C ALA A 511 3.65 11.92 -12.52
N SER A 512 3.51 12.95 -13.37
CA SER A 512 4.66 13.67 -13.98
C SER A 512 5.63 14.27 -12.96
N LEU A 513 5.13 14.70 -11.78
CA LEU A 513 5.97 15.27 -10.72
C LEU A 513 6.81 14.22 -9.97
N HIS A 514 6.46 12.93 -10.08
CA HIS A 514 7.16 11.82 -9.41
C HIS A 514 8.14 11.07 -10.32
N LEU A 515 7.94 11.11 -11.64
CA LEU A 515 8.80 10.42 -12.62
C LEU A 515 10.30 10.82 -12.57
N PRO A 516 10.70 12.07 -12.28
CA PRO A 516 12.11 12.45 -12.20
C PRO A 516 12.93 11.70 -11.13
N THR A 517 12.29 11.11 -10.10
CA THR A 517 12.97 10.29 -9.09
C THR A 517 13.44 8.95 -9.64
N PHE A 518 12.86 8.48 -10.75
CA PHE A 518 13.22 7.21 -11.41
C PHE A 518 14.09 7.39 -12.67
N ASP A 519 14.63 8.59 -12.89
CA ASP A 519 15.30 8.99 -14.16
C ASP A 519 14.42 8.71 -15.40
N ALA A 520 13.09 8.82 -15.25
CA ALA A 520 12.13 8.41 -16.26
C ALA A 520 11.82 9.55 -17.25
N HIS A 521 12.28 9.40 -18.48
CA HIS A 521 11.99 10.32 -19.58
C HIS A 521 10.66 9.97 -20.27
N LEU A 522 9.71 10.90 -20.27
CA LEU A 522 8.46 10.75 -21.03
C LEU A 522 8.71 10.97 -22.53
N THR A 523 7.99 10.22 -23.37
CA THR A 523 7.94 10.47 -24.82
C THR A 523 6.90 11.53 -25.14
N GLU A 524 7.33 12.61 -25.80
CA GLU A 524 6.45 13.68 -26.28
C GLU A 524 5.75 13.28 -27.61
N LEU A 525 4.53 13.75 -27.83
CA LEU A 525 3.81 13.53 -29.09
C LEU A 525 4.19 14.59 -30.13
N THR A 526 4.49 14.15 -31.36
CA THR A 526 4.59 15.07 -32.50
C THR A 526 3.23 15.66 -32.86
N ASP A 527 3.19 16.79 -33.56
CA ASP A 527 1.93 17.40 -34.03
C ASP A 527 1.11 16.46 -34.92
N GLU A 528 1.80 15.64 -35.72
CA GLU A 528 1.17 14.61 -36.54
C GLU A 528 0.55 13.48 -35.69
N GLN A 529 1.26 13.00 -34.66
CA GLN A 529 0.73 11.99 -33.73
C GLN A 529 -0.45 12.52 -32.90
N ALA A 530 -0.34 13.73 -32.37
CA ALA A 530 -1.42 14.38 -31.61
C ALA A 530 -2.67 14.57 -32.47
N LYS A 531 -2.51 15.05 -33.71
CA LYS A 531 -3.59 15.20 -34.70
C LYS A 531 -4.18 13.85 -35.13
N TYR A 532 -3.36 12.82 -35.31
CA TYR A 532 -3.82 11.47 -35.68
C TYR A 532 -4.64 10.82 -34.56
N LEU A 533 -4.25 11.01 -33.30
CA LEU A 533 -4.97 10.49 -32.14
C LEU A 533 -6.19 11.34 -31.73
N GLY A 534 -6.30 12.58 -32.25
CA GLY A 534 -7.34 13.53 -31.83
C GLY A 534 -7.15 14.05 -30.40
N LEU A 535 -5.89 14.16 -29.93
CA LEU A 535 -5.54 14.54 -28.57
C LEU A 535 -4.70 15.82 -28.53
N ASN A 536 -4.75 16.54 -27.41
CA ASN A 536 -3.77 17.58 -27.09
C ASN A 536 -2.42 16.92 -26.70
N LYS A 537 -1.29 17.46 -27.18
CA LYS A 537 0.07 17.02 -26.79
C LYS A 537 0.27 17.00 -25.27
N ASN A 538 -0.38 17.93 -24.56
CA ASN A 538 -0.26 18.14 -23.11
C ASN A 538 -1.41 17.49 -22.32
N GLY A 539 -2.05 16.46 -22.90
CA GLY A 539 -3.11 15.67 -22.28
C GLY A 539 -4.46 16.40 -22.13
N PRO A 540 -5.48 15.72 -21.55
CA PRO A 540 -5.40 14.39 -20.95
C PRO A 540 -5.18 13.27 -21.99
N PHE A 541 -4.31 12.32 -21.69
CA PHE A 541 -3.89 11.29 -22.65
C PHE A 541 -4.83 10.09 -22.76
N LYS A 542 -5.85 9.99 -21.91
CA LYS A 542 -6.83 8.89 -21.88
C LYS A 542 -8.26 9.41 -21.60
N PRO A 543 -9.31 8.78 -22.15
CA PRO A 543 -10.69 9.15 -21.85
C PRO A 543 -11.05 8.84 -20.38
N ASN A 544 -12.06 9.51 -19.84
CA ASN A 544 -12.41 9.42 -18.41
C ASN A 544 -12.66 7.98 -17.93
N TYR A 545 -13.32 7.15 -18.75
CA TYR A 545 -13.61 5.73 -18.47
C TYR A 545 -12.40 4.78 -18.51
N TYR A 546 -11.20 5.25 -18.86
CA TYR A 546 -10.00 4.40 -18.94
C TYR A 546 -9.50 3.95 -17.56
N ARG A 547 -9.49 2.64 -17.32
CA ARG A 547 -9.28 2.01 -15.99
C ARG A 547 -7.83 1.68 -15.61
N CYS A 548 -6.84 2.11 -16.42
CA CYS A 548 -5.41 1.79 -16.22
C CYS A 548 -5.16 0.32 -15.81
N PRO A 549 -5.49 -0.66 -16.68
CA PRO A 549 -5.35 -2.07 -16.36
C PRO A 549 -3.89 -2.43 -16.05
N GLN A 550 -3.69 -3.29 -15.04
CA GLN A 550 -2.38 -3.87 -14.75
C GLN A 550 -1.91 -4.70 -15.97
N PRO A 551 -0.64 -4.57 -16.40
CA PRO A 551 -0.08 -5.49 -17.37
C PRO A 551 0.12 -6.86 -16.71
N VAL A 552 -0.51 -7.90 -17.26
CA VAL A 552 -0.23 -9.28 -16.85
C VAL A 552 1.22 -9.57 -17.25
N ILE A 553 2.12 -9.66 -16.26
CA ILE A 553 3.53 -10.00 -16.49
C ILE A 553 3.60 -11.48 -16.86
N LEU A 554 3.41 -11.77 -18.14
CA LEU A 554 3.55 -13.11 -18.70
C LEU A 554 5.04 -13.46 -18.72
N VAL A 555 5.53 -14.04 -17.62
CA VAL A 555 6.89 -14.60 -17.54
C VAL A 555 6.95 -15.83 -18.46
N LEU A 556 7.19 -15.58 -19.75
CA LEU A 556 7.60 -16.61 -20.69
C LEU A 556 8.88 -17.24 -20.13
N PRO A 557 8.90 -18.55 -19.83
CA PRO A 557 10.15 -19.20 -19.46
C PRO A 557 11.09 -19.08 -20.65
N THR A 558 12.25 -18.46 -20.43
CA THR A 558 13.28 -18.31 -21.46
C THR A 558 13.75 -19.69 -21.89
N LEU A 559 13.31 -20.11 -23.08
CA LEU A 559 13.88 -21.24 -23.80
C LEU A 559 15.34 -20.91 -24.09
N CYS A 560 16.25 -21.41 -23.23
CA CYS A 560 17.69 -21.29 -23.40
C CYS A 560 18.13 -22.05 -24.67
N SER A 561 18.04 -21.38 -25.80
CA SER A 561 18.56 -21.83 -27.08
C SER A 561 20.10 -21.82 -27.05
N HIS A 562 20.69 -22.91 -26.57
CA HIS A 562 22.12 -23.18 -26.70
C HIS A 562 22.51 -23.32 -28.18
N LEU A 563 22.80 -22.21 -28.85
CA LEU A 563 23.42 -22.15 -30.17
C LEU A 563 24.82 -21.56 -30.06
N SER A 564 25.73 -22.37 -29.51
CA SER A 564 27.16 -22.09 -29.46
C SER A 564 27.81 -22.38 -30.82
N ALA A 565 27.79 -21.40 -31.73
CA ALA A 565 28.50 -21.47 -33.02
C ALA A 565 29.27 -20.15 -33.27
N PRO A 566 30.60 -20.17 -33.43
CA PRO A 566 31.39 -18.97 -33.69
C PRO A 566 31.23 -18.51 -35.14
N GLN A 567 30.97 -17.22 -35.36
CA GLN A 567 31.02 -16.62 -36.71
C GLN A 567 32.47 -16.28 -37.11
N PRO A 568 32.88 -16.54 -38.37
CA PRO A 568 34.08 -15.94 -38.93
C PRO A 568 33.81 -14.48 -39.37
N LEU A 569 34.79 -13.61 -39.15
CA LEU A 569 34.76 -12.22 -39.61
C LEU A 569 35.15 -12.11 -41.10
N LEU A 570 34.55 -11.16 -41.83
CA LEU A 570 35.11 -10.29 -42.89
C LEU A 570 33.96 -9.35 -43.40
N PRO A 571 34.23 -8.25 -44.16
CA PRO A 571 33.54 -6.98 -43.90
C PRO A 571 32.55 -6.49 -44.98
N SER A 572 31.75 -5.50 -44.56
CA SER A 572 31.07 -4.40 -45.28
C SER A 572 30.68 -4.51 -46.78
N TRP A 573 29.47 -4.04 -47.11
CA TRP A 573 29.18 -2.87 -47.98
C TRP A 573 27.66 -2.79 -48.32
N CYS A 574 27.20 -1.60 -48.75
CA CYS A 574 25.90 -1.33 -49.41
C CYS A 574 24.59 -1.32 -48.58
N HIS A 575 23.55 -0.75 -49.21
CA HIS A 575 22.31 -0.16 -48.64
C HIS A 575 21.04 -1.00 -49.00
N PRO A 576 19.81 -0.64 -48.56
CA PRO A 576 18.72 -1.61 -48.38
C PRO A 576 17.86 -1.90 -49.63
N ALA A 577 17.18 -3.05 -49.60
CA ALA A 577 16.04 -3.38 -50.45
C ALA A 577 15.01 -4.23 -49.66
N SER A 578 13.73 -4.11 -50.03
CA SER A 578 12.60 -4.72 -49.31
C SER A 578 12.33 -6.18 -49.74
N ALA A 579 11.92 -7.02 -48.78
CA ALA A 579 11.08 -8.19 -49.04
C ALA A 579 10.30 -8.58 -47.78
N ALA A 580 8.99 -8.79 -47.91
CA ALA A 580 8.16 -9.41 -46.89
C ALA A 580 7.91 -10.88 -47.27
N ILE A 581 7.97 -11.80 -46.31
CA ILE A 581 7.59 -13.21 -46.51
C ILE A 581 6.67 -13.63 -45.37
N LEU A 582 5.45 -14.06 -45.72
CA LEU A 582 4.53 -14.74 -44.80
C LEU A 582 4.98 -16.18 -44.58
N VAL A 583 4.85 -16.67 -43.34
CA VAL A 583 4.83 -18.11 -43.04
C VAL A 583 3.65 -18.38 -42.12
N SER A 584 2.74 -19.25 -42.55
CA SER A 584 1.57 -19.69 -41.78
C SER A 584 1.92 -20.83 -40.80
N PRO A 585 1.30 -20.89 -39.61
CA PRO A 585 1.51 -22.00 -38.68
C PRO A 585 0.76 -23.27 -39.14
N SER A 586 1.46 -24.39 -39.26
CA SER A 586 0.85 -25.71 -39.49
C SER A 586 1.30 -26.71 -38.41
N LEU A 587 0.32 -27.10 -37.58
CA LEU A 587 0.18 -28.36 -36.85
C LEU A 587 1.40 -29.31 -36.81
N CYS A 588 1.86 -29.62 -35.60
CA CYS A 588 2.32 -30.97 -35.27
C CYS A 588 1.97 -31.30 -33.82
N SER A 589 1.80 -32.57 -33.50
CA SER A 589 1.00 -33.04 -32.35
C SER A 589 1.63 -34.20 -31.59
N TRP A 590 1.43 -34.21 -30.27
CA TRP A 590 1.48 -35.37 -29.37
C TRP A 590 2.81 -36.15 -29.27
N CYS A 591 3.46 -36.09 -28.11
CA CYS A 591 4.09 -37.28 -27.51
C CYS A 591 4.21 -37.12 -25.98
N SER A 592 3.81 -38.14 -25.22
CA SER A 592 3.95 -38.18 -23.75
C SER A 592 5.29 -38.80 -23.35
N PRO A 593 5.90 -38.39 -22.21
CA PRO A 593 7.22 -38.89 -21.80
C PRO A 593 7.15 -40.24 -21.09
N THR A 594 8.13 -41.11 -21.34
CA THR A 594 8.42 -42.30 -20.52
C THR A 594 9.88 -42.32 -20.07
N SER A 595 10.06 -42.40 -18.75
CA SER A 595 11.18 -43.05 -18.05
C SER A 595 12.61 -42.82 -18.57
N ALA A 596 13.32 -41.85 -17.97
CA ALA A 596 14.79 -41.84 -17.97
C ALA A 596 15.32 -42.57 -16.72
N ALA A 597 16.10 -43.63 -16.93
CA ALA A 597 16.83 -44.33 -15.87
C ALA A 597 18.35 -44.13 -16.00
N ILE A 598 19.08 -44.33 -14.91
CA ILE A 598 20.49 -43.95 -14.75
C ILE A 598 21.43 -44.89 -15.53
N LEU A 599 22.48 -44.32 -16.15
CA LEU A 599 23.72 -45.03 -16.50
C LEU A 599 24.94 -44.12 -16.27
N VAL A 600 26.11 -44.71 -15.98
CA VAL A 600 27.27 -44.03 -15.37
C VAL A 600 28.59 -44.56 -15.95
N SER A 601 29.58 -43.67 -16.12
CA SER A 601 31.03 -43.93 -16.30
C SER A 601 31.51 -44.57 -17.63
N PRO A 602 32.84 -44.55 -17.93
CA PRO A 602 33.94 -43.71 -17.41
C PRO A 602 34.91 -43.14 -18.49
N SER A 603 36.01 -42.50 -18.02
CA SER A 603 37.38 -42.47 -18.60
C SER A 603 37.73 -41.52 -19.77
N LEU A 604 38.99 -41.09 -20.00
CA LEU A 604 40.11 -40.63 -19.13
C LEU A 604 41.26 -40.08 -20.03
N CYS A 605 41.87 -38.90 -19.74
CA CYS A 605 43.21 -38.51 -20.25
C CYS A 605 43.81 -37.29 -19.51
N CYS A 606 45.11 -36.96 -19.70
CA CYS A 606 45.93 -36.33 -18.64
C CYS A 606 46.77 -35.07 -19.00
N HIS A 607 46.77 -34.07 -18.08
CA HIS A 607 47.92 -33.22 -17.59
C HIS A 607 48.78 -32.35 -18.56
N PRO A 608 49.69 -31.46 -18.05
CA PRO A 608 49.95 -30.97 -16.67
C PRO A 608 49.90 -29.42 -16.48
N GLY A 609 50.02 -28.89 -15.24
CA GLY A 609 49.86 -27.42 -15.02
C GLY A 609 50.21 -26.73 -13.67
N VAL A 610 51.13 -27.26 -12.83
CA VAL A 610 51.94 -26.49 -11.82
C VAL A 610 51.27 -25.86 -10.54
N THR A 611 51.84 -26.21 -9.37
CA THR A 611 51.78 -25.60 -8.00
C THR A 611 50.55 -25.64 -7.08
N GLN A 612 50.85 -25.99 -5.82
CA GLN A 612 50.11 -25.87 -4.54
C GLN A 612 50.97 -24.97 -3.58
N PRO A 613 50.62 -24.67 -2.30
CA PRO A 613 49.54 -25.17 -1.42
C PRO A 613 48.66 -24.00 -0.86
N LEU A 614 47.94 -24.02 0.30
CA LEU A 614 47.82 -24.91 1.47
C LEU A 614 46.41 -24.76 2.11
N LEU A 615 46.03 -25.67 3.02
CA LEU A 615 44.85 -25.61 3.90
C LEU A 615 45.15 -26.24 5.27
N PRO A 616 44.54 -25.75 6.37
CA PRO A 616 44.48 -26.48 7.64
C PRO A 616 43.05 -26.93 8.00
N CYS A 617 42.87 -28.22 8.30
CA CYS A 617 41.66 -28.75 8.91
C CYS A 617 41.79 -28.79 10.44
N TRP A 618 40.68 -28.68 11.18
CA TRP A 618 40.62 -28.90 12.63
C TRP A 618 39.61 -30.00 12.96
N CYS A 619 39.97 -30.90 13.89
CA CYS A 619 39.11 -31.94 14.46
C CYS A 619 39.08 -31.79 15.99
N PRO A 620 37.94 -32.06 16.67
CA PRO A 620 37.88 -32.10 18.13
C PRO A 620 38.38 -33.46 18.68
N PRO A 621 39.00 -33.50 19.87
CA PRO A 621 39.40 -34.73 20.55
C PRO A 621 38.30 -35.31 21.46
N ALA A 622 38.50 -36.51 22.00
CA ALA A 622 37.59 -37.18 22.93
C ALA A 622 38.35 -37.95 24.04
N CYS A 623 37.79 -38.00 25.25
CA CYS A 623 37.81 -39.15 26.18
C CYS A 623 36.99 -38.88 27.47
N ALA A 624 36.72 -39.95 28.24
CA ALA A 624 35.79 -40.04 29.39
C ALA A 624 36.58 -40.07 30.74
N PRO A 625 36.03 -40.45 31.94
CA PRO A 625 34.69 -40.95 32.30
C PRO A 625 34.06 -40.44 33.63
N GLY A 626 32.81 -40.87 33.93
CA GLY A 626 32.21 -40.79 35.28
C GLY A 626 30.71 -41.14 35.33
N ALA A 627 30.30 -42.02 36.25
CA ALA A 627 28.90 -42.39 36.52
C ALA A 627 28.73 -42.83 38.00
N PRO A 628 27.51 -42.78 38.57
CA PRO A 628 26.75 -44.04 38.70
C PRO A 628 25.22 -43.95 38.43
N GLN A 629 24.59 -45.12 38.49
CA GLN A 629 23.17 -45.46 38.25
C GLN A 629 22.29 -45.34 39.54
N PRO A 630 20.96 -45.68 39.61
CA PRO A 630 20.09 -46.53 38.75
C PRO A 630 18.72 -45.89 38.36
N LEU A 631 17.74 -46.49 37.66
CA LEU A 631 17.20 -47.88 37.63
C LEU A 631 16.70 -48.38 36.25
N LEU A 632 16.54 -49.70 36.17
CA LEU A 632 16.03 -50.57 35.09
C LEU A 632 14.70 -51.26 35.55
N PRO A 633 14.02 -52.17 34.81
CA PRO A 633 14.33 -52.77 33.49
C PRO A 633 13.18 -52.79 32.44
N SER A 634 13.52 -53.28 31.24
CA SER A 634 12.60 -53.73 30.19
C SER A 634 12.38 -55.26 30.20
N TRP A 635 11.31 -55.76 29.55
CA TRP A 635 11.10 -57.18 29.22
C TRP A 635 10.44 -57.36 27.83
N CYS A 636 10.55 -58.54 27.22
CA CYS A 636 10.18 -58.83 25.82
C CYS A 636 9.20 -60.01 25.66
N HIS A 637 8.75 -60.24 24.41
CA HIS A 637 7.81 -61.29 23.95
C HIS A 637 8.20 -62.75 24.29
N PRO A 638 7.21 -63.67 24.24
CA PRO A 638 7.16 -64.61 23.08
C PRO A 638 5.76 -64.68 22.40
N ALA A 639 5.54 -65.65 21.48
CA ALA A 639 4.46 -65.65 20.49
C ALA A 639 3.81 -67.03 20.21
N SER A 640 2.64 -67.05 19.53
CA SER A 640 2.03 -68.20 18.84
C SER A 640 0.96 -67.74 17.80
N ALA A 641 0.53 -68.60 16.87
CA ALA A 641 -0.29 -68.30 15.66
C ALA A 641 -1.26 -69.47 15.34
N PRO A 642 -1.82 -69.72 14.12
CA PRO A 642 -2.20 -68.88 12.96
C PRO A 642 -3.67 -69.12 12.47
N GLY A 643 -4.13 -68.48 11.36
CA GLY A 643 -5.38 -68.90 10.67
C GLY A 643 -5.86 -68.02 9.48
N ALA A 644 -6.25 -68.63 8.36
CA ALA A 644 -6.81 -68.05 7.10
C ALA A 644 -7.74 -69.13 6.43
N PRO A 645 -8.52 -68.89 5.33
CA PRO A 645 -8.46 -67.82 4.31
C PRO A 645 -9.85 -67.25 3.85
N GLN A 646 -9.90 -66.62 2.66
CA GLN A 646 -11.07 -66.04 1.97
C GLN A 646 -11.94 -67.09 1.19
N PRO A 647 -13.04 -66.67 0.50
CA PRO A 647 -12.91 -66.33 -0.92
C PRO A 647 -13.79 -65.16 -1.45
N LEU A 648 -13.62 -64.83 -2.73
CA LEU A 648 -14.29 -63.76 -3.52
C LEU A 648 -15.76 -64.09 -3.89
N LEU A 649 -16.57 -63.07 -4.30
CA LEU A 649 -16.96 -62.86 -5.71
C LEU A 649 -17.81 -61.58 -6.00
N LEU A 650 -17.93 -61.28 -7.30
CA LEU A 650 -18.47 -60.13 -8.05
C LEU A 650 -19.93 -59.66 -7.83
N VAL A 651 -20.21 -58.42 -8.29
CA VAL A 651 -21.53 -57.78 -8.52
C VAL A 651 -22.11 -58.20 -9.90
N PRO A 652 -23.44 -58.17 -10.13
CA PRO A 652 -24.01 -57.14 -11.05
C PRO A 652 -25.49 -56.72 -10.76
N SER A 653 -26.06 -55.69 -11.44
CA SER A 653 -27.32 -55.97 -12.19
C SER A 653 -28.63 -55.13 -12.13
N GLN A 654 -28.77 -53.91 -11.56
CA GLN A 654 -29.91 -52.97 -11.88
C GLN A 654 -31.37 -53.51 -11.63
N PRO A 655 -32.52 -52.91 -12.08
CA PRO A 655 -32.96 -51.49 -12.18
C PRO A 655 -34.43 -51.14 -11.67
N LEU A 656 -34.75 -49.84 -11.56
CA LEU A 656 -36.05 -49.12 -11.80
C LEU A 656 -37.36 -49.28 -10.92
N LEU A 657 -37.86 -48.12 -10.42
CA LEU A 657 -39.29 -47.62 -10.35
C LEU A 657 -40.33 -48.26 -9.36
N PRO A 658 -41.54 -47.66 -9.12
CA PRO A 658 -41.92 -46.23 -8.95
C PRO A 658 -42.98 -45.89 -7.85
N SER A 659 -43.26 -44.58 -7.63
CA SER A 659 -44.51 -43.96 -7.08
C SER A 659 -44.80 -44.10 -5.56
N GLN A 660 -45.58 -43.25 -4.87
CA GLN A 660 -46.70 -42.36 -5.25
C GLN A 660 -46.70 -40.94 -4.57
N TYR A 661 -47.67 -40.10 -4.99
CA TYR A 661 -48.02 -38.71 -4.59
C TYR A 661 -49.10 -38.67 -3.45
N PRO A 662 -49.43 -37.55 -2.73
CA PRO A 662 -50.16 -36.39 -3.31
C PRO A 662 -50.09 -34.95 -2.67
N PHE A 663 -50.19 -33.95 -3.56
CA PHE A 663 -50.96 -32.67 -3.54
C PHE A 663 -51.00 -31.63 -2.38
N SER A 664 -50.53 -30.41 -2.70
CA SER A 664 -51.29 -29.12 -2.79
C SER A 664 -50.46 -28.11 -3.64
N LEU A 665 -50.92 -27.37 -4.67
CA LEU A 665 -51.99 -26.35 -4.82
C LEU A 665 -51.74 -25.10 -3.93
N CYS A 666 -51.74 -23.82 -4.38
CA CYS A 666 -51.97 -23.13 -5.69
C CYS A 666 -51.65 -21.60 -5.50
N SER A 667 -51.57 -20.63 -6.45
CA SER A 667 -51.31 -20.51 -7.92
C SER A 667 -51.33 -19.00 -8.36
N TRP A 668 -51.21 -18.65 -9.66
CA TRP A 668 -51.27 -17.30 -10.32
C TRP A 668 -49.99 -16.41 -10.17
N CYS A 669 -49.39 -15.77 -11.20
CA CYS A 669 -49.83 -14.97 -12.38
C CYS A 669 -50.15 -13.49 -12.02
N SER A 670 -49.84 -12.44 -12.81
CA SER A 670 -49.42 -12.25 -14.22
C SER A 670 -48.89 -10.79 -14.42
N PRO A 671 -48.67 -10.20 -15.63
CA PRO A 671 -48.46 -10.72 -17.00
C PRO A 671 -47.22 -10.12 -17.72
N ALA A 672 -47.08 -10.35 -19.03
CA ALA A 672 -46.08 -9.73 -19.92
C ALA A 672 -46.62 -8.52 -20.72
N CYS A 673 -45.72 -7.74 -21.35
CA CYS A 673 -46.07 -6.73 -22.36
C CYS A 673 -45.95 -7.29 -23.79
N ALA A 674 -46.88 -6.88 -24.67
CA ALA A 674 -46.92 -7.22 -26.10
C ALA A 674 -46.78 -5.94 -26.96
N PRO A 675 -46.47 -6.04 -28.28
CA PRO A 675 -46.12 -4.87 -29.11
C PRO A 675 -47.34 -4.09 -29.62
N ILE A 676 -47.11 -2.83 -30.03
CA ILE A 676 -48.11 -1.93 -30.65
C ILE A 676 -47.58 -1.46 -32.02
N PRO A 677 -48.41 -1.44 -33.09
CA PRO A 677 -48.03 -1.00 -34.44
C PRO A 677 -48.14 0.52 -34.65
N VAL A 678 -47.76 0.99 -35.84
CA VAL A 678 -47.59 2.41 -36.21
C VAL A 678 -48.84 3.01 -36.87
N SER A 679 -49.28 4.19 -36.41
CA SER A 679 -50.00 5.20 -37.23
C SER A 679 -50.11 6.55 -36.51
N SER A 680 -50.08 7.65 -37.28
CA SER A 680 -50.28 9.07 -36.91
C SER A 680 -49.41 9.63 -35.78
#